data_AF-E8V034-F1
#
_entry.id   AF-E8V034-F1
#
_cell.length_a   1.000
_cell.length_b   1.000
_cell.length_c   1.000
_cell.angle_alpha   90.00
_cell.angle_beta   90.00
_cell.angle_gamma   90.00
#
_symmetry.space_group_name_H-M   'P 1'
#
loop_
_entity.id
_entity.type
_entity.pdbx_description
1 polymer ?
#
loop_
_entity_poly.entity_id
_entity_poly.type
_entity_poly.pdbx_seq_one_letter_code
_entity_poly.pdbx_strand_id
1 'polypeptide(L)'
;MYRQVGGSAIFFVLLSALISNVGGVGHGVEKSKLPVGSEQSASSTSAIPVDALEADTHRCSAAEVLRRHLGRAEKMVTVAPEKDNGIVCSDFAFQDLGAVKADANEHQNAIPQNLKTTGLDLTCSPNADKENKGHRCRVLIATLPDPLQSANLLEFDRDLEALQEAVSTAGYDFESMYTPWNLADLEEPKDPKGSREAMHYRRLFGDEPGAMLFHGRPAPDGAQNSPVPRMGSELLMLLLVPESPTYGLNMHAAVEALSAIDQLKSSFNFSTDFSPSTKDGIFWIGPNYSASAAGLYHLAKVKDAQPFYAISGSITSERAISLLKAVRTLKADKSSSTNSTEDVTTAPSDRASLEYLLESGLIGEGKRAPVAVLQENESAYGSEDIHLKPSHEGPEIRTFRYPRGISHVRGLFGKQLTNFKPQNAEAPTAQDSKSLFDFTDALQQPLDSPPEFAAQSPYSNEGVLAAIATSVEHIGAKAIVILATDPLDQLFLARYFHQKVPNARVVLLSAERLLPELRGQYDLDGTLSVSRFPLFDDAFLYAPTVGQSRHSLSFMNSTQEGIFLAALQQIAPLQVFEDEKSHALEKLSLWIGVSSHGSYWPVHRAPPAALPGEHSLRNSYAITNIPEDPLPKLWLIATSIALVCAAVHVFLFLVGGPFHARWRASDRGWIKGFSRHRVLTFYLADNVDASDPSQWRRELGRQYWLLSASTQIVLVLAWLVLPAIVFVSSHDKDPSIPHKLETFLRATDFGVSPFGIVALVILLAACVPCLWLTFSFYLRRFGGTFDMPFWRFVWLPLLSLLWLVFNLVVLFHELADGTVGSLFALRCVHLASGASPLLPLLLASAGLLTAAAVNLNALTLARDRDPQVPLLPPGLGVDAGTMDLCRKRLTDRIECWGFLPPPEGLVLLLGVLLACAVLHPFLLFSSIDGQWMTMLYGYTFITALWTIAWLWVRFIAIWKLLRFLLELLEGSPMRFAFSRLPKVFSLAPIWSYAGLRRTLILPMRWFEYRKVAPRVVTPERAVDQIAGEAKFIDRIVSGLGSDEMLLDRVYVEFSEDQNRYATLLLRHPVLKATWQRGGPDIDTDRASEGSSDPGKATKQLSSVCRDDLPVPCGTSFPSPCEVAVANEYIAMRFGAYVRYVTLQLKNLMTFMSMGLFLLLVAAVSYPFQEPQNIAWSLIVIVAILLFGIGTVLLQMDRDSILSRMSETPPGEVKRGAFLLHMLSVGGLPVLTALSAVFPSMGNVLFSWIQPMLTALH
;
A
#
# COMPACT_ATOMS: atom_id res chain seq x y z
N MET A 1 8.30 -32.88 15.65
CA MET A 1 7.59 -31.62 15.33
C MET A 1 7.55 -31.32 13.83
N TYR A 2 8.65 -31.47 13.08
CA TYR A 2 8.75 -31.29 11.61
C TYR A 2 7.82 -32.16 10.73
N ARG A 3 7.27 -33.28 11.26
CA ARG A 3 6.43 -34.25 10.51
C ARG A 3 4.93 -33.90 10.43
N GLN A 4 4.47 -32.80 11.03
CA GLN A 4 3.03 -32.54 11.24
C GLN A 4 2.47 -31.24 10.66
N VAL A 5 3.29 -30.41 10.01
CA VAL A 5 2.81 -29.14 9.44
C VAL A 5 2.84 -29.19 7.91
N GLY A 6 2.02 -30.08 7.34
CA GLY A 6 1.79 -30.14 5.91
C GLY A 6 0.83 -29.02 5.50
N GLY A 7 1.38 -27.95 4.93
CA GLY A 7 0.63 -26.80 4.41
C GLY A 7 1.23 -25.47 4.84
N SER A 8 1.10 -25.12 6.12
CA SER A 8 1.40 -23.75 6.60
C SER A 8 2.83 -23.53 7.07
N ALA A 9 3.58 -24.58 7.44
CA ALA A 9 4.98 -24.43 7.88
C ALA A 9 5.94 -24.24 6.73
N ILE A 10 5.64 -24.68 5.51
CA ILE A 10 6.58 -24.43 4.39
C ILE A 10 6.67 -22.92 4.15
N PHE A 11 5.55 -22.21 4.30
CA PHE A 11 5.49 -20.74 4.26
C PHE A 11 6.25 -20.10 5.42
N PHE A 12 6.05 -20.56 6.67
CA PHE A 12 6.76 -20.04 7.85
C PHE A 12 8.23 -20.46 7.96
N VAL A 13 8.63 -21.60 7.40
CA VAL A 13 10.01 -22.10 7.38
C VAL A 13 10.81 -21.44 6.26
N LEU A 14 10.18 -21.11 5.12
CA LEU A 14 10.78 -20.24 4.10
C LEU A 14 10.98 -18.82 4.66
N LEU A 15 9.99 -18.29 5.41
CA LEU A 15 10.11 -17.00 6.10
C LEU A 15 11.20 -17.03 7.19
N SER A 16 11.32 -18.10 7.98
CA SER A 16 12.35 -18.22 9.03
C SER A 16 13.76 -18.47 8.50
N ALA A 17 13.90 -19.15 7.35
CA ALA A 17 15.19 -19.37 6.69
C ALA A 17 15.72 -18.11 6.00
N LEU A 18 14.83 -17.21 5.56
CA LEU A 18 15.18 -15.87 5.07
C LEU A 18 15.67 -14.95 6.19
N ILE A 19 15.10 -15.09 7.40
CA ILE A 19 15.52 -14.35 8.60
C ILE A 19 16.90 -14.82 9.12
N SER A 20 17.30 -16.07 8.87
CA SER A 20 18.54 -16.62 9.43
C SER A 20 19.83 -16.34 8.64
N ASN A 21 19.76 -15.65 7.48
CA ASN A 21 20.93 -15.41 6.62
C ASN A 21 21.38 -13.94 6.52
N VAL A 22 20.90 -13.05 7.40
CA VAL A 22 21.34 -11.63 7.47
C VAL A 22 22.46 -11.41 8.53
N GLY A 23 23.03 -12.48 9.08
CA GLY A 23 24.12 -12.41 10.06
C GLY A 23 25.51 -12.31 9.41
N GLY A 24 25.88 -11.14 8.88
CA GLY A 24 27.19 -10.86 8.29
C GLY A 24 28.00 -9.80 9.05
N VAL A 25 28.88 -10.28 9.95
CA VAL A 25 30.16 -9.72 10.44
C VAL A 25 30.38 -8.19 10.32
N GLY A 26 30.13 -7.46 11.42
CA GLY A 26 30.65 -6.10 11.62
C GLY A 26 32.04 -6.12 12.24
N HIS A 27 33.06 -5.62 11.53
CA HIS A 27 34.38 -5.30 12.07
C HIS A 27 34.32 -4.01 12.90
N GLY A 28 34.95 -4.05 14.06
CA GLY A 28 35.02 -2.93 15.00
C GLY A 28 35.93 -1.80 14.52
N VAL A 29 35.50 -0.57 14.77
CA VAL A 29 36.33 0.63 14.73
C VAL A 29 36.08 1.43 16.00
N GLU A 30 37.18 1.75 16.67
CA GLU A 30 37.30 2.48 17.94
C GLU A 30 36.61 3.85 17.92
N LYS A 31 35.89 4.16 19.01
CA LYS A 31 35.44 5.51 19.35
C LYS A 31 36.53 6.20 20.17
N SER A 32 37.18 7.21 19.59
CA SER A 32 37.94 8.20 20.33
C SER A 32 36.99 9.21 20.99
N LYS A 33 37.17 9.38 22.30
CA LYS A 33 36.51 10.40 23.13
C LYS A 33 37.24 11.74 22.94
N LEU A 34 36.50 12.81 22.68
CA LEU A 34 36.92 14.20 22.94
C LEU A 34 35.77 14.97 23.60
N PRO A 35 36.07 15.97 24.44
CA PRO A 35 35.24 16.32 25.60
C PRO A 35 34.14 17.33 25.28
N VAL A 36 33.06 17.18 26.05
CA VAL A 36 31.98 18.13 26.23
C VAL A 36 32.56 19.45 26.75
N GLY A 37 32.52 20.47 25.92
CA GLY A 37 32.72 21.87 26.29
C GLY A 37 31.44 22.41 26.92
N SER A 38 31.62 23.02 28.09
CA SER A 38 30.62 23.70 28.91
C SER A 38 29.76 24.70 28.13
N GLU A 39 28.45 24.62 28.35
CA GLU A 39 27.50 25.70 28.10
C GLU A 39 27.99 26.99 28.77
N GLN A 40 28.46 27.94 27.96
CA GLN A 40 28.48 29.35 28.33
C GLN A 40 27.20 29.97 27.81
N SER A 41 26.43 30.51 28.74
CA SER A 41 25.31 31.41 28.54
C SER A 41 25.66 32.48 27.51
N ALA A 42 25.06 32.41 26.32
CA ALA A 42 25.03 33.53 25.39
C ALA A 42 24.16 34.63 26.00
N SER A 43 24.82 35.72 26.37
CA SER A 43 24.19 36.96 26.78
C SER A 43 23.29 37.48 25.66
N SER A 44 22.06 37.84 26.04
CA SER A 44 21.13 38.65 25.26
C SER A 44 21.82 39.88 24.67
N THR A 45 22.03 39.89 23.36
CA THR A 45 22.30 41.12 22.60
C THR A 45 21.00 41.89 22.48
N SER A 46 20.97 43.07 23.08
CA SER A 46 19.86 44.02 23.02
C SER A 46 19.67 44.53 21.59
N ALA A 47 18.40 44.58 21.14
CA ALA A 47 17.97 45.27 19.92
C ALA A 47 18.59 46.68 19.81
N ILE A 48 19.00 47.03 18.59
CA ILE A 48 19.60 48.32 18.24
C ILE A 48 18.53 49.42 18.40
N PRO A 49 18.80 50.53 19.12
CA PRO A 49 17.83 51.62 19.26
C PRO A 49 17.55 52.30 17.91
N VAL A 50 16.29 52.70 17.68
CA VAL A 50 15.79 53.39 16.46
C VAL A 50 16.67 54.55 16.00
N ASP A 51 17.22 55.32 16.92
CA ASP A 51 18.08 56.47 16.62
C ASP A 51 19.44 56.07 15.99
N ALA A 52 19.86 54.81 16.12
CA ALA A 52 21.02 54.26 15.43
C ALA A 52 20.66 53.68 14.04
N LEU A 53 19.41 53.23 13.85
CA LEU A 53 18.90 52.72 12.58
C LEU A 53 18.78 53.83 11.51
N GLU A 54 18.44 55.06 11.92
CA GLU A 54 18.38 56.23 11.03
C GLU A 54 19.78 56.71 10.56
N ALA A 55 20.86 56.27 11.22
CA ALA A 55 22.24 56.61 10.83
C ALA A 55 22.86 55.60 9.81
N ASP A 56 22.24 54.43 9.65
CA ASP A 56 22.65 53.36 8.72
C ASP A 56 21.90 53.49 7.39
N THR A 57 22.28 54.49 6.59
CA THR A 57 21.57 54.90 5.37
C THR A 57 21.68 53.89 4.23
N HIS A 58 20.54 53.63 3.57
CA HIS A 58 20.30 52.99 2.26
C HIS A 58 21.56 52.71 1.41
N ARG A 59 21.81 51.43 1.07
CA ARG A 59 22.99 51.01 0.29
C ARG A 59 22.54 50.36 -1.02
N CYS A 60 23.15 50.79 -2.12
CA CYS A 60 22.96 50.10 -3.40
C CYS A 60 23.57 48.69 -3.34
N SER A 61 22.72 47.65 -3.31
CA SER A 61 23.13 46.25 -3.19
C SER A 61 24.12 45.82 -4.29
N ALA A 62 23.89 46.22 -5.54
CA ALA A 62 24.78 45.92 -6.65
C ALA A 62 26.19 46.52 -6.46
N ALA A 63 26.27 47.77 -5.97
CA ALA A 63 27.53 48.44 -5.68
C ALA A 63 28.26 47.76 -4.51
N GLU A 64 27.54 47.31 -3.48
CA GLU A 64 28.14 46.67 -2.30
C GLU A 64 28.74 45.30 -2.63
N VAL A 65 28.06 44.49 -3.44
CA VAL A 65 28.60 43.20 -3.90
C VAL A 65 29.87 43.40 -4.73
N LEU A 66 29.91 44.41 -5.62
CA LEU A 66 31.13 44.76 -6.37
C LEU A 66 32.23 45.30 -5.46
N ARG A 67 31.89 46.07 -4.42
CA ARG A 67 32.85 46.58 -3.43
C ARG A 67 33.56 45.42 -2.72
N ARG A 68 32.80 44.39 -2.34
CA ARG A 68 33.31 43.16 -1.72
C ARG A 68 34.21 42.38 -2.66
N HIS A 69 33.80 42.20 -3.92
CA HIS A 69 34.63 41.56 -4.96
C HIS A 69 35.99 42.27 -5.15
N LEU A 70 35.99 43.61 -5.13
CA LEU A 70 37.19 44.43 -5.27
C LEU A 70 38.06 44.50 -3.99
N GLY A 71 37.68 43.79 -2.92
CA GLY A 71 38.42 43.76 -1.66
C GLY A 71 38.50 45.12 -0.95
N ARG A 72 37.55 46.03 -1.20
CA ARG A 72 37.49 47.35 -0.57
C ARG A 72 36.75 47.27 0.77
N ALA A 73 37.23 48.02 1.76
CA ALA A 73 36.57 48.11 3.06
C ALA A 73 35.16 48.72 2.92
N GLU A 74 34.21 48.25 3.71
CA GLU A 74 32.87 48.83 3.77
C GLU A 74 33.00 50.34 4.05
N LYS A 75 32.42 51.16 3.18
CA LYS A 75 32.47 52.61 3.30
C LYS A 75 31.05 53.12 3.40
N MET A 76 30.72 53.74 4.53
CA MET A 76 29.45 54.42 4.75
C MET A 76 29.30 55.54 3.71
N VAL A 77 28.39 55.35 2.75
CA VAL A 77 27.96 56.44 1.86
C VAL A 77 26.80 57.13 2.57
N THR A 78 27.09 58.26 3.21
CA THR A 78 26.05 59.14 3.77
C THR A 78 25.43 59.92 2.61
N VAL A 79 24.34 59.40 2.05
CA VAL A 79 23.55 60.18 1.09
C VAL A 79 22.72 61.19 1.89
N ALA A 80 23.15 62.45 1.93
CA ALA A 80 22.25 63.53 2.28
C ALA A 80 21.19 63.64 1.17
N PRO A 81 19.88 63.74 1.50
CA PRO A 81 18.82 63.79 0.50
C PRO A 81 18.84 65.17 -0.18
N GLU A 82 19.69 65.36 -1.18
CA GLU A 82 19.58 66.46 -2.11
C GLU A 82 19.31 65.97 -3.53
N LYS A 83 18.07 66.22 -3.97
CA LYS A 83 17.57 66.40 -5.34
C LYS A 83 17.46 65.23 -6.33
N ASP A 84 17.91 64.02 -6.05
CA ASP A 84 17.64 62.87 -6.94
C ASP A 84 16.55 61.95 -6.36
N ASN A 85 15.30 62.15 -6.79
CA ASN A 85 14.09 61.28 -6.83
C ASN A 85 13.88 60.07 -5.84
N GLY A 86 14.67 59.88 -4.78
CA GLY A 86 14.58 58.74 -3.87
C GLY A 86 15.22 57.43 -4.37
N ILE A 87 16.02 57.47 -5.45
CA ILE A 87 16.69 56.28 -6.03
C ILE A 87 18.07 56.09 -5.37
N VAL A 88 18.32 54.91 -4.81
CA VAL A 88 19.51 54.59 -3.98
C VAL A 88 20.73 54.20 -4.83
N CYS A 89 20.55 53.40 -5.88
CA CYS A 89 21.52 53.03 -6.90
C CYS A 89 21.60 54.10 -8.01
N SER A 90 22.04 55.30 -7.63
CA SER A 90 22.41 56.38 -8.56
C SER A 90 23.91 56.33 -8.91
N ASP A 91 24.35 57.20 -9.84
CA ASP A 91 25.77 57.34 -10.20
C ASP A 91 26.68 57.45 -8.96
N PHE A 92 26.22 58.15 -7.92
CA PHE A 92 26.97 58.41 -6.69
C PHE A 92 27.34 57.14 -5.92
N ALA A 93 26.45 56.15 -5.89
CA ALA A 93 26.70 54.89 -5.18
C ALA A 93 27.89 54.10 -5.77
N PHE A 94 28.19 54.31 -7.05
CA PHE A 94 29.26 53.64 -7.79
C PHE A 94 30.55 54.47 -7.92
N GLN A 95 30.55 55.76 -7.56
CA GLN A 95 31.71 56.67 -7.71
C GLN A 95 32.98 56.15 -7.03
N ASP A 96 32.83 55.52 -5.86
CA ASP A 96 33.92 54.99 -5.04
C ASP A 96 34.47 53.63 -5.52
N LEU A 97 33.98 53.06 -6.63
CA LEU A 97 34.37 51.75 -7.16
C LEU A 97 35.34 51.82 -8.37
N GLY A 98 35.36 52.93 -9.12
CA GLY A 98 36.20 53.15 -10.32
C GLY A 98 35.79 52.25 -11.51
N ALA A 99 35.58 52.72 -12.74
CA ALA A 99 36.11 53.92 -13.39
C ALA A 99 35.07 54.75 -14.16
N VAL A 100 35.12 56.07 -13.95
CA VAL A 100 34.66 57.11 -14.88
C VAL A 100 35.52 57.04 -16.14
N LYS A 101 34.91 56.82 -17.30
CA LYS A 101 35.53 57.12 -18.60
C LYS A 101 34.95 58.42 -19.15
N ALA A 102 35.61 59.53 -18.88
CA ALA A 102 35.62 60.74 -19.72
C ALA A 102 36.65 61.71 -19.15
N ASP A 103 37.85 61.70 -19.74
CA ASP A 103 38.65 62.90 -20.05
C ASP A 103 40.11 62.49 -20.29
N ALA A 104 40.34 61.91 -21.47
CA ALA A 104 41.65 61.95 -22.08
C ALA A 104 41.86 63.35 -22.68
N ASN A 105 41.96 64.37 -21.82
CA ASN A 105 42.56 65.68 -22.08
C ASN A 105 42.37 66.57 -20.84
N GLU A 106 43.12 66.35 -19.76
CA GLU A 106 43.84 67.42 -19.06
C GLU A 106 44.64 66.89 -17.87
N HIS A 107 45.88 67.40 -17.78
CA HIS A 107 46.71 67.48 -16.57
C HIS A 107 47.32 66.17 -16.05
N GLN A 108 48.39 65.75 -16.74
CA GLN A 108 49.59 65.23 -16.07
C GLN A 108 50.09 66.27 -15.07
N ASN A 109 49.93 66.01 -13.76
CA ASN A 109 51.00 66.10 -12.76
C ASN A 109 50.44 65.87 -11.34
N ALA A 110 51.22 65.12 -10.56
CA ALA A 110 51.08 64.80 -9.13
C ALA A 110 50.20 63.59 -8.76
N ILE A 111 50.82 62.40 -8.76
CA ILE A 111 50.44 61.28 -7.88
C ILE A 111 51.65 60.94 -7.00
N PRO A 112 51.52 60.92 -5.65
CA PRO A 112 52.58 60.47 -4.76
C PRO A 112 52.83 58.96 -4.92
N GLN A 113 54.09 58.59 -5.09
CA GLN A 113 54.55 57.21 -5.05
C GLN A 113 54.50 56.69 -3.61
N ASN A 114 53.36 56.11 -3.18
CA ASN A 114 53.28 55.11 -2.10
C ASN A 114 51.84 54.60 -1.90
N LEU A 115 51.31 53.87 -2.88
CA LEU A 115 50.21 52.92 -2.68
C LEU A 115 50.30 51.85 -3.79
N LYS A 116 51.27 50.95 -3.66
CA LYS A 116 51.24 49.65 -4.34
C LYS A 116 50.51 48.67 -3.42
N THR A 117 49.19 48.67 -3.47
CA THR A 117 48.36 47.56 -2.97
C THR A 117 47.54 47.06 -4.16
N THR A 118 47.93 45.86 -4.63
CA THR A 118 47.15 44.90 -5.42
C THR A 118 46.19 45.47 -6.48
N GLY A 119 46.61 45.43 -7.73
CA GLY A 119 45.74 45.71 -8.89
C GLY A 119 44.67 44.64 -9.08
N LEU A 120 43.46 44.93 -8.60
CA LEU A 120 42.20 44.42 -9.16
C LEU A 120 41.44 45.62 -9.72
N ASP A 121 41.70 45.98 -10.98
CA ASP A 121 40.80 46.85 -11.74
C ASP A 121 39.75 45.94 -12.42
N LEU A 122 38.46 46.20 -12.18
CA LEU A 122 37.37 45.48 -12.85
C LEU A 122 37.31 45.91 -14.33
N THR A 123 38.08 45.27 -15.19
CA THR A 123 38.09 45.57 -16.64
C THR A 123 37.07 44.71 -17.38
N CYS A 124 35.78 45.06 -17.29
CA CYS A 124 34.77 44.40 -18.10
C CYS A 124 34.94 44.77 -19.58
N SER A 125 35.07 43.77 -20.47
CA SER A 125 35.24 43.95 -21.91
C SER A 125 34.16 43.18 -22.69
N PRO A 126 33.45 43.83 -23.64
CA PRO A 126 32.46 43.16 -24.48
C PRO A 126 33.07 42.15 -25.48
N ASN A 127 34.38 42.25 -25.76
CA ASN A 127 35.14 41.37 -26.68
C ASN A 127 36.34 40.74 -25.96
N ALA A 128 36.12 39.96 -24.89
CA ALA A 128 37.18 39.24 -24.19
C ALA A 128 37.64 37.99 -24.99
N ASP A 129 38.22 38.19 -26.17
CA ASP A 129 38.81 37.12 -26.97
C ASP A 129 40.34 37.13 -26.84
N LYS A 130 40.86 36.01 -26.31
CA LYS A 130 42.24 35.45 -26.32
C LYS A 130 43.47 36.31 -26.00
N GLU A 131 43.43 37.65 -26.01
CA GLU A 131 44.61 38.50 -25.77
C GLU A 131 44.43 39.63 -24.74
N ASN A 132 43.21 39.88 -24.21
CA ASN A 132 42.95 40.93 -23.22
C ASN A 132 42.62 40.38 -21.81
N LYS A 133 43.27 40.92 -20.78
CA LYS A 133 43.05 40.65 -19.34
C LYS A 133 41.77 41.32 -18.82
N GLY A 134 40.60 41.01 -19.36
CA GLY A 134 39.32 41.62 -18.94
C GLY A 134 38.18 40.63 -18.78
N HIS A 135 37.26 40.89 -17.85
CA HIS A 135 36.13 40.02 -17.56
C HIS A 135 34.99 40.21 -18.57
N ARG A 136 34.25 39.15 -18.92
CA ARG A 136 32.93 39.28 -19.56
C ARG A 136 31.86 39.37 -18.48
N CYS A 137 31.28 40.55 -18.31
CA CYS A 137 30.35 40.84 -17.21
C CYS A 137 28.90 40.83 -17.71
N ARG A 138 28.01 40.06 -17.07
CA ARG A 138 26.59 39.98 -17.42
C ARG A 138 25.69 40.28 -16.23
N VAL A 139 24.51 40.85 -16.48
CA VAL A 139 23.53 41.18 -15.42
C VAL A 139 22.11 40.80 -15.84
N LEU A 140 21.32 40.26 -14.90
CA LEU A 140 19.89 40.01 -15.09
C LEU A 140 19.13 40.15 -13.76
N ILE A 141 17.79 40.11 -13.82
CA ILE A 141 16.91 40.25 -12.66
C ILE A 141 16.27 38.91 -12.34
N ALA A 142 16.15 38.56 -11.07
CA ALA A 142 15.29 37.49 -10.56
C ALA A 142 14.34 38.02 -9.50
N THR A 143 13.14 37.46 -9.41
CA THR A 143 12.22 37.75 -8.31
C THR A 143 12.24 36.65 -7.25
N LEU A 144 11.99 37.04 -6.00
CA LEU A 144 11.94 36.15 -4.85
C LEU A 144 10.80 36.59 -3.91
N PRO A 145 10.19 35.66 -3.15
CA PRO A 145 9.23 36.02 -2.10
C PRO A 145 9.83 37.06 -1.13
N ASP A 146 9.06 38.08 -0.74
CA ASP A 146 9.55 39.14 0.15
C ASP A 146 9.79 38.59 1.57
N PRO A 147 11.05 38.51 2.05
CA PRO A 147 11.34 37.89 3.34
C PRO A 147 10.96 38.76 4.54
N LEU A 148 10.61 40.04 4.36
CA LEU A 148 10.24 40.94 5.46
C LEU A 148 8.72 41.11 5.58
N GLN A 149 8.00 40.94 4.47
CA GLN A 149 6.57 41.25 4.37
C GLN A 149 5.68 40.03 4.10
N SER A 150 6.20 38.99 3.44
CA SER A 150 5.46 37.79 3.06
C SER A 150 5.50 36.70 4.13
N ALA A 151 4.44 35.89 4.22
CA ALA A 151 4.42 34.68 5.06
C ALA A 151 5.29 33.52 4.49
N ASN A 152 5.72 33.62 3.22
CA ASN A 152 6.31 32.51 2.46
C ASN A 152 7.84 32.41 2.57
N LEU A 153 8.37 32.45 3.80
CA LEU A 153 9.82 32.36 4.05
C LEU A 153 10.44 31.03 3.61
N LEU A 154 9.70 29.92 3.76
CA LEU A 154 10.16 28.62 3.30
C LEU A 154 10.38 28.60 1.77
N GLU A 155 9.51 29.26 1.01
CA GLU A 155 9.68 29.38 -0.44
C GLU A 155 10.79 30.37 -0.80
N PHE A 156 11.04 31.43 0.00
CA PHE A 156 12.21 32.29 -0.22
C PHE A 156 13.52 31.50 -0.21
N ASP A 157 13.71 30.62 0.77
CA ASP A 157 14.92 29.80 0.88
C ASP A 157 15.02 28.81 -0.29
N ARG A 158 13.91 28.14 -0.64
CA ARG A 158 13.84 27.17 -1.74
C ARG A 158 14.11 27.82 -3.10
N ASP A 159 13.53 28.99 -3.36
CA ASP A 159 13.68 29.72 -4.61
C ASP A 159 15.11 30.24 -4.76
N LEU A 160 15.72 30.74 -3.68
CA LEU A 160 17.11 31.18 -3.67
C LEU A 160 18.07 30.01 -3.96
N GLU A 161 17.84 28.84 -3.36
CA GLU A 161 18.59 27.61 -3.63
C GLU A 161 18.45 27.17 -5.10
N ALA A 162 17.24 27.23 -5.67
CA ALA A 162 16.99 26.91 -7.07
C ALA A 162 17.77 27.82 -8.02
N LEU A 163 17.81 29.13 -7.74
CA LEU A 163 18.59 30.10 -8.52
C LEU A 163 20.09 29.82 -8.42
N GLN A 164 20.60 29.55 -7.22
CA GLN A 164 22.02 29.22 -7.02
C GLN A 164 22.42 27.95 -7.78
N GLU A 165 21.62 26.90 -7.72
CA GLU A 165 21.91 25.65 -8.41
C GLU A 165 21.81 25.81 -9.94
N ALA A 166 20.88 26.62 -10.44
CA ALA A 166 20.75 26.93 -11.86
C ALA A 166 21.98 27.69 -12.38
N VAL A 167 22.40 28.73 -11.66
CA VAL A 167 23.61 29.50 -11.99
C VAL A 167 24.86 28.62 -11.88
N SER A 168 24.92 27.75 -10.86
CA SER A 168 26.00 26.78 -10.74
C SER A 168 26.05 25.86 -11.95
N THR A 169 24.92 25.27 -12.32
CA THR A 169 24.80 24.37 -13.48
C THR A 169 25.16 25.06 -14.79
N ALA A 170 24.90 26.36 -14.92
CA ALA A 170 25.30 27.17 -16.07
C ALA A 170 26.83 27.40 -16.20
N GLY A 171 27.63 26.97 -15.22
CA GLY A 171 29.10 27.04 -15.25
C GLY A 171 29.69 28.21 -14.46
N TYR A 172 28.90 28.86 -13.61
CA TYR A 172 29.37 29.87 -12.67
C TYR A 172 29.50 29.26 -11.27
N ASP A 173 30.30 29.86 -10.39
CA ASP A 173 30.38 29.52 -8.98
C ASP A 173 29.97 30.74 -8.15
N PHE A 174 29.28 30.49 -7.03
CA PHE A 174 28.83 31.55 -6.13
C PHE A 174 30.01 32.24 -5.46
N GLU A 175 30.03 33.57 -5.51
CA GLU A 175 31.08 34.37 -4.89
C GLU A 175 30.58 35.11 -3.64
N SER A 176 29.54 35.93 -3.80
CA SER A 176 29.01 36.74 -2.70
C SER A 176 27.57 37.18 -2.95
N MET A 177 26.88 37.48 -1.85
CA MET A 177 25.52 38.01 -1.83
C MET A 177 25.45 39.16 -0.84
N TYR A 178 24.65 40.17 -1.17
CA TYR A 178 24.25 41.23 -0.26
C TYR A 178 22.74 41.39 -0.37
N THR A 179 22.07 41.30 0.77
CA THR A 179 20.65 41.61 0.89
C THR A 179 20.44 42.62 2.01
N PRO A 180 19.51 43.56 1.82
CA PRO A 180 19.11 44.49 2.87
C PRO A 180 18.15 43.85 3.90
N TRP A 181 17.73 42.59 3.67
CA TRP A 181 16.67 41.92 4.42
C TRP A 181 17.20 41.02 5.57
N ASN A 182 17.63 41.60 6.69
CA ASN A 182 18.14 40.80 7.82
C ASN A 182 17.01 40.45 8.83
N LEU A 183 16.61 39.18 8.85
CA LEU A 183 15.55 38.67 9.75
C LEU A 183 15.95 38.67 11.22
N ALA A 184 17.24 38.57 11.55
CA ALA A 184 17.71 38.56 12.94
C ALA A 184 17.44 39.88 13.67
N ASP A 185 17.25 40.96 12.92
CA ASP A 185 16.95 42.29 13.45
C ASP A 185 15.44 42.48 13.73
N LEU A 186 14.60 41.53 13.29
CA LEU A 186 13.16 41.50 13.51
C LEU A 186 12.80 40.48 14.61
N GLU A 187 13.09 40.81 15.87
CA GLU A 187 12.52 40.05 17.01
C GLU A 187 11.00 40.26 17.11
N GLU A 188 10.30 39.27 17.66
CA GLU A 188 8.88 39.36 17.94
C GLU A 188 8.61 40.52 18.93
N PRO A 189 7.85 41.55 18.52
CA PRO A 189 7.70 42.75 19.32
C PRO A 189 6.86 42.44 20.56
N LYS A 190 7.51 42.41 21.74
CA LYS A 190 6.85 42.19 23.03
C LYS A 190 6.05 43.40 23.50
N ASP A 191 6.28 44.57 22.91
CA ASP A 191 5.67 45.84 23.27
C ASP A 191 5.34 46.72 22.04
N PRO A 192 4.48 47.76 22.19
CA PRO A 192 4.10 48.64 21.08
C PRO A 192 5.27 49.44 20.50
N LYS A 193 6.33 49.65 21.28
CA LYS A 193 7.54 50.32 20.84
C LYS A 193 8.26 49.42 19.82
N GLY A 194 8.63 48.19 20.20
CA GLY A 194 9.25 47.23 19.30
C GLY A 194 8.44 46.97 18.03
N SER A 195 7.10 47.01 18.11
CA SER A 195 6.23 46.88 16.92
C SER A 195 6.40 48.05 15.93
N ARG A 196 6.58 49.28 16.44
CA ARG A 196 6.91 50.45 15.61
C ARG A 196 8.32 50.35 15.03
N GLU A 197 9.30 49.87 15.80
CA GLU A 197 10.68 49.69 15.33
C GLU A 197 10.74 48.64 14.21
N ALA A 198 10.06 47.50 14.37
CA ALA A 198 9.94 46.47 13.35
C ALA A 198 9.21 46.97 12.08
N MET A 199 8.10 47.73 12.22
CA MET A 199 7.43 48.34 11.07
C MET A 199 8.30 49.39 10.36
N HIS A 200 9.11 50.14 11.12
CA HIS A 200 10.03 51.12 10.56
C HIS A 200 11.14 50.44 9.76
N TYR A 201 11.75 49.37 10.31
CA TYR A 201 12.72 48.53 9.62
C TYR A 201 12.15 47.98 8.30
N ARG A 202 10.95 47.38 8.33
CA ARG A 202 10.29 46.84 7.13
C ARG A 202 10.09 47.90 6.03
N ARG A 203 9.76 49.14 6.39
CA ARG A 203 9.61 50.25 5.42
C ARG A 203 10.95 50.72 4.84
N LEU A 204 12.01 50.71 5.64
CA LEU A 204 13.32 51.18 5.20
C LEU A 204 13.98 50.18 4.24
N PHE A 205 13.94 48.88 4.57
CA PHE A 205 14.69 47.86 3.84
C PHE A 205 13.85 47.00 2.89
N GLY A 206 12.52 47.02 3.03
CA GLY A 206 11.61 46.23 2.18
C GLY A 206 11.53 46.69 0.72
N ASP A 207 11.91 47.94 0.45
CA ASP A 207 11.83 48.57 -0.88
C ASP A 207 13.17 48.55 -1.65
N GLU A 208 14.20 47.91 -1.11
CA GLU A 208 15.52 47.77 -1.73
C GLU A 208 15.72 46.38 -2.37
N PRO A 209 16.30 46.29 -3.58
CA PRO A 209 16.64 45.02 -4.21
C PRO A 209 17.88 44.40 -3.56
N GLY A 210 17.98 43.07 -3.57
CA GLY A 210 19.20 42.33 -3.23
C GLY A 210 20.12 42.15 -4.45
N ALA A 211 21.36 41.69 -4.23
CA ALA A 211 22.28 41.37 -5.31
C ALA A 211 23.14 40.12 -5.00
N MET A 212 23.40 39.31 -6.01
CA MET A 212 24.32 38.17 -5.97
C MET A 212 25.33 38.26 -7.10
N LEU A 213 26.58 37.88 -6.83
CA LEU A 213 27.66 37.82 -7.80
C LEU A 213 28.23 36.41 -7.89
N PHE A 214 28.47 35.99 -9.12
CA PHE A 214 29.02 34.70 -9.47
C PHE A 214 30.19 34.87 -10.44
N HIS A 215 31.18 33.99 -10.34
CA HIS A 215 32.32 33.99 -11.25
C HIS A 215 32.32 32.76 -12.15
N GLY A 216 32.75 32.90 -13.40
CA GLY A 216 32.82 31.78 -14.35
C GLY A 216 33.89 30.75 -13.96
N ARG A 217 33.58 29.46 -14.12
CA ARG A 217 34.55 28.39 -13.85
C ARG A 217 35.66 28.34 -14.90
N PRO A 218 36.94 28.32 -14.49
CA PRO A 218 38.05 28.09 -15.41
C PRO A 218 38.03 26.65 -15.95
N ALA A 219 38.44 26.48 -17.20
CA ALA A 219 38.49 25.14 -17.80
C ALA A 219 39.55 24.27 -17.10
N PRO A 220 39.29 22.96 -16.89
CA PRO A 220 40.29 22.04 -16.36
C PRO A 220 41.48 21.90 -17.33
N ASP A 221 42.70 21.95 -16.79
CA ASP A 221 43.94 21.85 -17.55
C ASP A 221 43.99 20.55 -18.37
N GLY A 222 44.08 20.68 -19.71
CA GLY A 222 44.31 19.55 -20.63
C GLY A 222 43.13 19.11 -21.52
N ALA A 223 41.93 19.67 -21.37
CA ALA A 223 40.77 19.28 -22.19
C ALA A 223 40.57 20.20 -23.42
N GLN A 224 41.34 19.99 -24.50
CA GLN A 224 41.18 20.75 -25.76
C GLN A 224 39.83 20.50 -26.48
N ASN A 225 39.11 19.44 -26.10
CA ASN A 225 37.85 19.00 -26.70
C ASN A 225 36.67 18.97 -25.70
N SER A 226 36.70 19.76 -24.61
CA SER A 226 35.54 19.86 -23.72
C SER A 226 34.40 20.63 -24.40
N PRO A 227 33.13 20.17 -24.33
CA PRO A 227 31.96 20.89 -24.86
C PRO A 227 31.58 22.14 -24.02
N VAL A 228 32.23 22.34 -22.87
CA VAL A 228 32.00 23.52 -22.02
C VAL A 228 32.68 24.75 -22.66
N PRO A 229 31.95 25.86 -22.89
CA PRO A 229 32.55 27.10 -23.36
C PRO A 229 33.70 27.53 -22.46
N ARG A 230 34.82 27.96 -23.05
CA ARG A 230 36.00 28.46 -22.34
C ARG A 230 35.64 29.76 -21.58
N MET A 231 35.12 29.67 -20.37
CA MET A 231 34.74 30.83 -19.53
C MET A 231 35.85 31.25 -18.56
N GLY A 232 37.09 31.35 -19.03
CA GLY A 232 38.11 32.04 -18.24
C GLY A 232 37.75 33.53 -18.17
N SER A 233 37.50 34.05 -16.97
CA SER A 233 37.13 35.44 -16.65
C SER A 233 35.72 35.91 -17.09
N GLU A 234 34.64 35.21 -16.69
CA GLU A 234 33.27 35.78 -16.76
C GLU A 234 32.76 36.16 -15.35
N LEU A 235 31.93 37.21 -15.25
CA LEU A 235 31.21 37.61 -14.03
C LEU A 235 29.72 37.69 -14.34
N LEU A 236 28.88 37.14 -13.47
CA LEU A 236 27.43 37.19 -13.58
C LEU A 236 26.83 37.82 -12.32
N MET A 237 26.04 38.88 -12.51
CA MET A 237 25.32 39.54 -11.43
C MET A 237 23.82 39.26 -11.56
N LEU A 238 23.20 38.85 -10.45
CA LEU A 238 21.77 38.64 -10.32
C LEU A 238 21.19 39.66 -9.34
N LEU A 239 20.27 40.51 -9.80
CA LEU A 239 19.55 41.45 -8.95
C LEU A 239 18.25 40.81 -8.48
N LEU A 240 18.02 40.81 -7.17
CA LEU A 240 16.91 40.13 -6.52
C LEU A 240 15.82 41.14 -6.17
N VAL A 241 14.63 40.97 -6.75
CA VAL A 241 13.48 41.85 -6.52
C VAL A 241 12.42 41.12 -5.68
N PRO A 242 12.02 41.67 -4.51
CA PRO A 242 11.03 41.05 -3.66
C PRO A 242 9.61 41.12 -4.28
N GLU A 243 8.83 40.07 -4.04
CA GLU A 243 7.42 39.98 -4.44
C GLU A 243 6.54 39.28 -3.39
N SER A 244 5.23 39.52 -3.47
CA SER A 244 4.24 38.88 -2.60
C SER A 244 3.04 38.37 -3.40
N PRO A 245 2.38 37.28 -2.97
CA PRO A 245 1.15 36.80 -3.61
C PRO A 245 -0.03 37.77 -3.53
N THR A 246 0.03 38.82 -2.68
CA THR A 246 -1.05 39.81 -2.51
C THR A 246 -0.79 41.11 -3.24
N TYR A 247 0.27 41.85 -2.90
CA TYR A 247 0.59 43.12 -3.54
C TYR A 247 1.35 42.95 -4.87
N GLY A 248 1.87 41.75 -5.15
CA GLY A 248 2.63 41.46 -6.37
C GLY A 248 4.08 41.90 -6.30
N LEU A 249 4.58 42.44 -7.40
CA LEU A 249 5.97 42.86 -7.55
C LEU A 249 6.24 44.12 -6.74
N ASN A 250 7.31 44.17 -5.93
CA ASN A 250 7.74 45.42 -5.33
C ASN A 250 8.24 46.37 -6.43
N MET A 251 7.40 47.35 -6.79
CA MET A 251 7.68 48.28 -7.88
C MET A 251 8.86 49.21 -7.57
N HIS A 252 9.10 49.56 -6.31
CA HIS A 252 10.22 50.41 -5.92
C HIS A 252 11.53 49.67 -6.14
N ALA A 253 11.66 48.46 -5.55
CA ALA A 253 12.83 47.62 -5.71
C ALA A 253 13.07 47.24 -7.19
N ALA A 254 12.01 47.03 -7.98
CA ALA A 254 12.12 46.77 -9.42
C ALA A 254 12.67 47.97 -10.21
N VAL A 255 12.20 49.19 -9.92
CA VAL A 255 12.72 50.42 -10.55
C VAL A 255 14.18 50.65 -10.15
N GLU A 256 14.51 50.39 -8.89
CA GLU A 256 15.87 50.49 -8.35
C GLU A 256 16.81 49.48 -9.02
N ALA A 257 16.38 48.22 -9.20
CA ALA A 257 17.14 47.21 -9.92
C ALA A 257 17.39 47.58 -11.39
N LEU A 258 16.41 48.19 -12.07
CA LEU A 258 16.59 48.71 -13.42
C LEU A 258 17.59 49.88 -13.47
N SER A 259 17.54 50.79 -12.48
CA SER A 259 18.55 51.84 -12.34
C SER A 259 19.95 51.26 -12.17
N ALA A 260 20.09 50.22 -11.32
CA ALA A 260 21.35 49.51 -11.15
C ALA A 260 21.86 48.89 -12.46
N ILE A 261 20.99 48.30 -13.29
CA ILE A 261 21.39 47.78 -14.63
C ILE A 261 21.89 48.89 -15.54
N ASP A 262 21.16 50.01 -15.62
CA ASP A 262 21.55 51.16 -16.45
C ASP A 262 22.95 51.67 -16.03
N GLN A 263 23.22 51.71 -14.72
CA GLN A 263 24.52 52.08 -14.13
C GLN A 263 25.64 51.07 -14.39
N LEU A 264 25.36 49.78 -14.26
CA LEU A 264 26.33 48.72 -14.53
C LEU A 264 26.71 48.67 -16.02
N LYS A 265 25.76 48.97 -16.91
CA LYS A 265 25.99 49.10 -18.35
C LYS A 265 26.88 50.31 -18.67
N SER A 266 26.56 51.49 -18.13
CA SER A 266 27.29 52.74 -18.44
C SER A 266 28.69 52.79 -17.81
N SER A 267 28.81 52.42 -16.54
CA SER A 267 30.01 52.63 -15.73
C SER A 267 30.96 51.41 -15.72
N PHE A 268 30.42 50.20 -15.89
CA PHE A 268 31.20 48.96 -15.78
C PHE A 268 31.05 48.05 -17.02
N ASN A 269 30.46 48.50 -18.13
CA ASN A 269 30.28 47.70 -19.36
C ASN A 269 29.67 46.31 -19.14
N PHE A 270 28.77 46.15 -18.17
CA PHE A 270 27.99 44.92 -18.06
C PHE A 270 27.10 44.77 -19.30
N SER A 271 26.95 43.55 -19.79
CA SER A 271 26.05 43.21 -20.89
C SER A 271 24.78 42.56 -20.36
N THR A 272 23.65 42.78 -21.04
CA THR A 272 22.41 42.00 -20.84
C THR A 272 22.19 41.01 -21.98
N ASP A 273 23.19 40.75 -22.82
CA ASP A 273 23.07 39.85 -23.96
C ASP A 273 23.31 38.39 -23.55
N PHE A 274 22.23 37.64 -23.33
CA PHE A 274 22.28 36.20 -23.05
C PHE A 274 21.99 35.34 -24.29
N SER A 275 21.45 35.92 -25.37
CA SER A 275 21.18 35.23 -26.64
C SER A 275 21.66 36.06 -27.84
N PRO A 276 22.26 35.41 -28.87
CA PRO A 276 22.74 36.11 -30.07
C PRO A 276 21.63 36.77 -30.91
N SER A 277 20.36 36.37 -30.71
CA SER A 277 19.19 36.89 -31.44
C SER A 277 18.50 38.09 -30.78
N THR A 278 18.83 38.41 -29.53
CA THR A 278 18.13 39.43 -28.72
C THR A 278 19.13 40.37 -28.07
N LYS A 279 19.65 41.33 -28.85
CA LYS A 279 20.56 42.36 -28.35
C LYS A 279 19.80 43.42 -27.55
N ASP A 280 20.38 43.89 -26.44
CA ASP A 280 19.88 44.99 -25.60
C ASP A 280 18.51 44.75 -24.90
N GLY A 281 18.15 43.49 -24.63
CA GLY A 281 16.96 43.13 -23.84
C GLY A 281 17.20 43.08 -22.33
N ILE A 282 16.13 43.24 -21.54
CA ILE A 282 16.14 42.99 -20.08
C ILE A 282 15.69 41.54 -19.85
N PHE A 283 16.58 40.73 -19.29
CA PHE A 283 16.33 39.34 -18.97
C PHE A 283 15.83 39.22 -17.53
N TRP A 284 14.71 38.52 -17.35
CA TRP A 284 14.00 38.44 -16.08
C TRP A 284 13.63 36.99 -15.76
N ILE A 285 14.11 36.47 -14.63
CA ILE A 285 13.71 35.18 -14.06
C ILE A 285 12.55 35.45 -13.10
N GLY A 286 11.42 34.78 -13.30
CA GLY A 286 10.16 35.10 -12.63
C GLY A 286 9.24 35.98 -13.50
N PRO A 287 8.12 36.48 -12.97
CA PRO A 287 7.72 36.44 -11.56
C PRO A 287 7.35 35.04 -11.05
N ASN A 288 7.39 34.83 -9.73
CA ASN A 288 7.00 33.59 -9.10
C ASN A 288 5.53 33.61 -8.62
N TYR A 289 4.95 34.79 -8.37
CA TYR A 289 3.54 34.92 -8.02
C TYR A 289 2.69 35.54 -9.13
N SER A 290 1.45 35.04 -9.25
CA SER A 290 0.48 35.52 -10.25
C SER A 290 0.17 37.03 -10.13
N ALA A 291 0.21 37.59 -8.92
CA ALA A 291 0.00 39.02 -8.66
C ALA A 291 1.07 39.91 -9.32
N SER A 292 2.31 39.42 -9.39
CA SER A 292 3.47 40.17 -9.88
C SER A 292 3.49 40.33 -11.40
N ALA A 293 2.78 39.48 -12.14
CA ALA A 293 2.70 39.56 -13.61
C ALA A 293 2.12 40.90 -14.10
N ALA A 294 1.14 41.47 -13.37
CA ALA A 294 0.57 42.76 -13.70
C ALA A 294 1.58 43.90 -13.46
N GLY A 295 2.32 43.86 -12.34
CA GLY A 295 3.37 44.84 -12.03
C GLY A 295 4.47 44.83 -13.09
N LEU A 296 4.93 43.65 -13.49
CA LEU A 296 5.93 43.51 -14.56
C LEU A 296 5.42 44.01 -15.92
N TYR A 297 4.16 43.73 -16.27
CA TYR A 297 3.53 44.28 -17.47
C TYR A 297 3.48 45.81 -17.45
N HIS A 298 3.11 46.41 -16.32
CA HIS A 298 3.12 47.86 -16.17
C HIS A 298 4.55 48.43 -16.28
N LEU A 299 5.54 47.78 -15.66
CA LEU A 299 6.94 48.20 -15.72
C LEU A 299 7.48 48.18 -17.15
N ALA A 300 7.25 47.08 -17.88
CA ALA A 300 7.67 46.92 -19.26
C ALA A 300 6.99 47.94 -20.19
N LYS A 301 5.71 48.25 -19.94
CA LYS A 301 4.97 49.26 -20.69
C LYS A 301 5.47 50.69 -20.44
N VAL A 302 5.91 51.02 -19.23
CA VAL A 302 6.46 52.34 -18.89
C VAL A 302 7.88 52.49 -19.45
N LYS A 303 8.70 51.44 -19.36
CA LYS A 303 10.05 51.37 -19.94
C LYS A 303 9.99 50.92 -21.40
N ASP A 304 9.15 51.58 -22.20
CA ASP A 304 8.93 51.34 -23.64
C ASP A 304 10.16 51.65 -24.52
N ALA A 305 11.38 51.59 -23.97
CA ALA A 305 12.66 51.72 -24.67
C ALA A 305 13.31 50.35 -24.93
N GLN A 306 13.13 49.34 -24.07
CA GLN A 306 13.84 48.04 -24.14
C GLN A 306 12.86 46.85 -24.09
N PRO A 307 13.10 45.74 -24.82
CA PRO A 307 12.26 44.54 -24.73
C PRO A 307 12.54 43.77 -23.43
N PHE A 308 11.48 43.25 -22.81
CA PHE A 308 11.55 42.42 -21.60
C PHE A 308 11.36 40.94 -21.97
N TYR A 309 12.29 40.09 -21.52
CA TYR A 309 12.24 38.64 -21.70
C TYR A 309 12.07 38.00 -20.31
N ALA A 310 10.83 37.73 -19.94
CA ALA A 310 10.49 37.12 -18.65
C ALA A 310 10.11 35.64 -18.83
N ILE A 311 10.69 34.78 -17.99
CA ILE A 311 10.34 33.35 -17.90
C ILE A 311 10.07 33.01 -16.43
N SER A 312 8.86 32.55 -16.13
CA SER A 312 8.43 32.14 -14.80
C SER A 312 8.64 30.64 -14.56
N GLY A 313 9.01 30.26 -13.35
CA GLY A 313 9.11 28.85 -12.94
C GLY A 313 7.83 28.26 -12.34
N SER A 314 6.91 29.10 -11.88
CA SER A 314 5.87 28.73 -10.91
C SER A 314 4.47 29.26 -11.23
N ILE A 315 4.33 30.21 -12.17
CA ILE A 315 3.03 30.78 -12.51
C ILE A 315 2.17 29.75 -13.27
N THR A 316 1.02 29.42 -12.71
CA THR A 316 0.04 28.50 -13.31
C THR A 316 -1.31 29.15 -13.68
N SER A 317 -1.57 30.38 -13.23
CA SER A 317 -2.78 31.16 -13.58
C SER A 317 -2.80 31.58 -15.06
N GLU A 318 -3.91 31.33 -15.74
CA GLU A 318 -4.11 31.69 -17.16
C GLU A 318 -4.00 33.21 -17.37
N ARG A 319 -4.58 34.01 -16.47
CA ARG A 319 -4.48 35.47 -16.54
C ARG A 319 -3.03 35.93 -16.42
N ALA A 320 -2.26 35.42 -15.47
CA ALA A 320 -0.86 35.79 -15.30
C ALA A 320 0.00 35.36 -16.50
N ILE A 321 -0.20 34.14 -17.03
CA ILE A 321 0.45 33.65 -18.25
C ILE A 321 0.16 34.58 -19.43
N SER A 322 -1.09 35.02 -19.61
CA SER A 322 -1.47 35.93 -20.69
C SER A 322 -0.78 37.30 -20.60
N LEU A 323 -0.59 37.82 -19.37
CA LEU A 323 0.12 39.07 -19.12
C LEU A 323 1.62 38.95 -19.44
N LEU A 324 2.26 37.84 -19.07
CA LEU A 324 3.67 37.60 -19.41
C LEU A 324 3.88 37.43 -20.92
N LYS A 325 2.96 36.76 -21.62
CA LYS A 325 2.95 36.73 -23.09
C LYS A 325 2.85 38.15 -23.66
N ALA A 326 1.99 38.99 -23.09
CA ALA A 326 1.85 40.38 -23.50
C ALA A 326 3.14 41.19 -23.29
N VAL A 327 3.85 41.02 -22.16
CA VAL A 327 5.15 41.67 -21.88
C VAL A 327 6.14 41.48 -23.03
N ARG A 328 6.26 40.25 -23.54
CA ARG A 328 7.19 39.90 -24.62
C ARG A 328 6.79 40.51 -25.97
N THR A 329 5.49 40.70 -26.21
CA THR A 329 4.95 41.23 -27.48
C THR A 329 4.96 42.76 -27.60
N LEU A 330 5.18 43.51 -26.52
CA LEU A 330 5.10 44.99 -26.54
C LEU A 330 6.04 45.65 -27.57
N LYS A 331 7.13 44.99 -27.95
CA LYS A 331 8.15 45.50 -28.90
C LYS A 331 8.59 44.54 -30.00
N ALA A 332 8.05 43.32 -30.05
CA ALA A 332 8.39 42.40 -31.14
C ALA A 332 8.04 43.08 -32.47
N ASP A 333 9.03 43.18 -33.35
CA ASP A 333 8.95 43.97 -34.58
C ASP A 333 7.68 43.61 -35.36
N LYS A 334 6.82 44.58 -35.70
CA LYS A 334 5.53 44.34 -36.38
C LYS A 334 5.68 43.61 -37.74
N SER A 335 6.91 43.46 -38.21
CA SER A 335 7.31 42.76 -39.45
C SER A 335 7.47 41.25 -39.27
N SER A 336 7.62 40.72 -38.05
CA SER A 336 7.64 39.28 -37.75
C SER A 336 6.34 38.83 -37.07
N SER A 337 5.26 38.79 -37.84
CA SER A 337 3.97 38.20 -37.42
C SER A 337 4.02 36.66 -37.29
N THR A 338 5.13 36.10 -36.80
CA THR A 338 5.13 34.73 -36.31
C THR A 338 4.49 34.78 -34.93
N ASN A 339 3.31 34.19 -34.78
CA ASN A 339 2.71 33.87 -33.48
C ASN A 339 3.82 33.26 -32.61
N SER A 340 4.44 34.04 -31.72
CA SER A 340 5.47 33.52 -30.84
C SER A 340 4.77 32.72 -29.75
N THR A 341 4.51 31.46 -30.06
CA THR A 341 4.14 30.37 -29.14
C THR A 341 5.31 30.01 -28.22
N GLU A 342 6.17 30.98 -27.87
CA GLU A 342 7.23 30.78 -26.89
C GLU A 342 6.61 30.81 -25.49
N ASP A 343 6.76 29.70 -24.75
CA ASP A 343 6.28 29.63 -23.39
C ASP A 343 7.02 30.63 -22.50
N VAL A 344 6.23 31.29 -21.68
CA VAL A 344 6.65 32.26 -20.66
C VAL A 344 6.69 31.64 -19.27
N THR A 345 6.35 30.35 -19.15
CA THR A 345 6.43 29.59 -17.90
C THR A 345 6.83 28.14 -18.14
N THR A 346 7.61 27.58 -17.21
CA THR A 346 7.97 26.15 -17.18
C THR A 346 6.89 25.31 -16.49
N ALA A 347 6.04 25.90 -15.64
CA ALA A 347 4.93 25.24 -14.96
C ALA A 347 3.71 25.04 -15.88
N PRO A 348 2.93 23.95 -15.72
CA PRO A 348 1.68 23.78 -16.46
C PRO A 348 0.58 24.72 -15.92
N SER A 349 -0.35 25.17 -16.79
CA SER A 349 -1.49 25.94 -16.29
C SER A 349 -2.44 25.07 -15.45
N ASP A 350 -3.07 25.64 -14.42
CA ASP A 350 -3.98 24.90 -13.54
C ASP A 350 -5.14 24.28 -14.32
N ARG A 351 -5.62 25.01 -15.33
CA ARG A 351 -6.64 24.54 -16.28
C ARG A 351 -6.17 23.29 -17.01
N ALA A 352 -4.97 23.30 -17.60
CA ALA A 352 -4.44 22.17 -18.34
C ALA A 352 -4.21 20.95 -17.42
N SER A 353 -3.70 21.17 -16.20
CA SER A 353 -3.53 20.12 -15.20
C SER A 353 -4.86 19.50 -14.77
N LEU A 354 -5.90 20.32 -14.56
CA LEU A 354 -7.23 19.85 -14.20
C LEU A 354 -7.94 19.14 -15.36
N GLU A 355 -7.86 19.68 -16.59
CA GLU A 355 -8.41 19.03 -17.79
C GLU A 355 -7.77 17.65 -17.97
N TYR A 356 -6.44 17.56 -17.86
CA TYR A 356 -5.71 16.30 -17.97
C TYR A 356 -6.09 15.28 -16.89
N LEU A 357 -6.23 15.74 -15.64
CA LEU A 357 -6.69 14.90 -14.53
C LEU A 357 -8.10 14.34 -14.78
N LEU A 358 -9.02 15.15 -15.29
CA LEU A 358 -10.38 14.71 -15.61
C LEU A 358 -10.42 13.76 -16.82
N GLU A 359 -9.59 14.01 -17.82
CA GLU A 359 -9.45 13.14 -19.01
C GLU A 359 -8.83 11.78 -18.68
N SER A 360 -7.96 11.72 -17.66
CA SER A 360 -7.31 10.48 -17.23
C SER A 360 -8.27 9.41 -16.67
N GLY A 361 -9.49 9.80 -16.26
CA GLY A 361 -10.47 8.89 -15.67
C GLY A 361 -10.16 8.40 -14.25
N LEU A 362 -9.11 8.93 -13.60
CA LEU A 362 -8.64 8.51 -12.28
C LEU A 362 -9.55 8.88 -11.10
N ILE A 363 -10.50 9.81 -11.30
CA ILE A 363 -11.38 10.36 -10.27
C ILE A 363 -12.82 9.82 -10.38
N GLY A 364 -13.08 8.91 -11.31
CA GLY A 364 -14.37 8.20 -11.43
C GLY A 364 -14.86 8.06 -12.87
N GLU A 365 -15.87 7.21 -13.06
CA GLU A 365 -16.45 6.91 -14.37
C GLU A 365 -17.14 8.14 -15.00
N GLY A 366 -16.48 8.70 -16.02
CA GLY A 366 -17.08 9.64 -16.95
C GLY A 366 -17.17 11.08 -16.44
N LYS A 367 -17.53 11.96 -17.38
CA LYS A 367 -17.62 13.42 -17.25
C LYS A 367 -18.67 13.93 -16.22
N ARG A 368 -19.01 13.18 -15.16
CA ARG A 368 -20.07 13.54 -14.20
C ARG A 368 -19.67 13.44 -12.72
N ALA A 369 -18.48 12.92 -12.39
CA ALA A 369 -18.03 12.89 -11.00
C ALA A 369 -17.84 14.32 -10.47
N PRO A 370 -18.49 14.71 -9.36
CA PRO A 370 -18.34 16.05 -8.82
C PRO A 370 -16.94 16.22 -8.22
N VAL A 371 -16.31 17.36 -8.52
CA VAL A 371 -14.98 17.71 -8.04
C VAL A 371 -15.07 19.01 -7.25
N ALA A 372 -14.50 19.01 -6.04
CA ALA A 372 -14.37 20.21 -5.24
C ALA A 372 -13.00 20.83 -5.48
N VAL A 373 -12.96 22.13 -5.79
CA VAL A 373 -11.71 22.90 -5.87
C VAL A 373 -11.65 23.80 -4.65
N LEU A 374 -10.64 23.61 -3.80
CA LEU A 374 -10.35 24.47 -2.66
C LEU A 374 -9.33 25.50 -3.07
N GLN A 375 -9.69 26.77 -2.91
CA GLN A 375 -8.85 27.88 -3.34
C GLN A 375 -8.76 28.92 -2.22
N GLU A 376 -7.58 29.50 -2.01
CA GLU A 376 -7.41 30.56 -1.02
C GLU A 376 -8.17 31.83 -1.39
N ASN A 377 -8.64 32.57 -0.38
CA ASN A 377 -9.17 33.93 -0.55
C ASN A 377 -8.03 34.97 -0.50
N GLU A 378 -8.30 36.16 -1.05
CA GLU A 378 -7.47 37.36 -0.91
C GLU A 378 -6.07 37.31 -1.58
N SER A 379 -5.76 36.31 -2.39
CA SER A 379 -4.60 36.33 -3.29
C SER A 379 -4.99 36.47 -4.75
N ALA A 380 -4.08 36.96 -5.59
CA ALA A 380 -4.35 37.03 -7.04
C ALA A 380 -4.52 35.63 -7.65
N TYR A 381 -3.76 34.65 -7.16
CA TYR A 381 -3.86 33.25 -7.55
C TYR A 381 -5.23 32.66 -7.20
N GLY A 382 -5.74 33.00 -6.01
CA GLY A 382 -7.03 32.56 -5.48
C GLY A 382 -8.27 33.27 -6.06
N SER A 383 -8.05 34.35 -6.81
CA SER A 383 -9.13 35.20 -7.34
C SER A 383 -9.76 34.68 -8.63
N GLU A 384 -9.03 33.86 -9.39
CA GLU A 384 -9.41 33.35 -10.70
C GLU A 384 -10.08 31.98 -10.57
N ASP A 385 -11.35 31.88 -11.00
CA ASP A 385 -12.02 30.59 -11.07
C ASP A 385 -11.52 29.80 -12.29
N ILE A 386 -11.25 28.50 -12.13
CA ILE A 386 -10.87 27.63 -13.24
C ILE A 386 -12.08 27.38 -14.14
N HIS A 387 -12.18 28.13 -15.24
CA HIS A 387 -13.24 27.98 -16.22
C HIS A 387 -12.93 26.88 -17.24
N LEU A 388 -13.42 25.66 -17.01
CA LEU A 388 -13.44 24.64 -18.06
C LEU A 388 -14.43 25.02 -19.16
N LYS A 389 -14.18 24.60 -20.41
CA LYS A 389 -15.14 24.82 -21.50
C LYS A 389 -16.46 24.15 -21.10
N PRO A 390 -17.59 24.89 -21.05
CA PRO A 390 -18.86 24.30 -20.66
C PRO A 390 -19.25 23.25 -21.70
N SER A 391 -19.11 21.99 -21.35
CA SER A 391 -19.78 20.92 -22.06
C SER A 391 -21.10 20.64 -21.34
N HIS A 392 -22.20 20.53 -22.07
CA HIS A 392 -23.52 20.20 -21.52
C HIS A 392 -23.56 18.85 -20.77
N GLU A 393 -22.45 18.10 -20.77
CA GLU A 393 -22.25 16.80 -20.12
C GLU A 393 -20.98 16.74 -19.25
N GLY A 394 -20.38 17.88 -18.89
CA GLY A 394 -19.10 17.96 -18.15
C GLY A 394 -19.22 17.78 -16.63
N PRO A 395 -18.10 17.47 -15.94
CA PRO A 395 -18.11 17.19 -14.50
C PRO A 395 -18.53 18.44 -13.72
N GLU A 396 -19.33 18.24 -12.66
CA GLU A 396 -19.78 19.35 -11.80
C GLU A 396 -18.61 19.78 -10.91
N ILE A 397 -17.92 20.85 -11.33
CA ILE A 397 -16.85 21.47 -10.55
C ILE A 397 -17.45 22.54 -9.64
N ARG A 398 -17.20 22.42 -8.34
CA ARG A 398 -17.58 23.45 -7.37
C ARG A 398 -16.35 24.00 -6.67
N THR A 399 -16.12 25.30 -6.82
CA THR A 399 -15.05 26.03 -6.14
C THR A 399 -15.52 26.47 -4.76
N PHE A 400 -14.72 26.17 -3.75
CA PHE A 400 -14.88 26.60 -2.38
C PHE A 400 -13.67 27.45 -2.01
N ARG A 401 -13.92 28.58 -1.35
CA ARG A 401 -12.83 29.46 -0.94
C ARG A 401 -12.61 29.44 0.55
N TYR A 402 -11.36 29.28 0.98
CA TYR A 402 -10.97 29.26 2.38
C TYR A 402 -10.20 30.54 2.76
N PRO A 403 -10.29 31.01 4.02
CA PRO A 403 -9.57 32.21 4.45
C PRO A 403 -8.07 31.96 4.49
N ARG A 404 -7.25 32.97 4.11
CA ARG A 404 -5.79 32.86 4.12
C ARG A 404 -5.18 32.72 5.51
N GLY A 405 -5.86 33.17 6.57
CA GLY A 405 -5.44 33.07 7.99
C GLY A 405 -5.48 31.66 8.60
N ILE A 406 -5.28 30.61 7.81
CA ILE A 406 -5.23 29.22 8.32
C ILE A 406 -3.88 28.86 8.93
N SER A 407 -2.82 29.65 8.73
CA SER A 407 -1.52 29.38 9.34
C SER A 407 -1.54 29.42 10.88
N HIS A 408 -2.36 30.30 11.47
CA HIS A 408 -2.61 30.31 12.93
C HIS A 408 -3.42 29.09 13.40
N VAL A 409 -4.39 28.64 12.61
CA VAL A 409 -5.13 27.38 12.86
C VAL A 409 -4.14 26.22 12.87
N ARG A 410 -3.31 26.15 11.84
CA ARG A 410 -2.22 25.18 11.66
C ARG A 410 -1.26 25.18 12.87
N GLY A 411 -0.85 26.35 13.37
CA GLY A 411 -0.03 26.49 14.58
C GLY A 411 -0.69 25.98 15.87
N LEU A 412 -2.00 26.17 16.06
CA LEU A 412 -2.74 25.63 17.21
C LEU A 412 -2.90 24.11 17.14
N PHE A 413 -3.27 23.58 15.97
CA PHE A 413 -3.38 22.14 15.75
C PHE A 413 -2.02 21.44 15.90
N GLY A 414 -0.92 22.08 15.47
CA GLY A 414 0.45 21.61 15.71
C GLY A 414 0.82 21.51 17.19
N LYS A 415 0.48 22.54 17.99
CA LYS A 415 0.72 22.57 19.45
C LYS A 415 -0.14 21.57 20.25
N GLN A 416 -1.32 21.17 19.75
CA GLN A 416 -2.15 20.17 20.41
C GLN A 416 -1.60 18.74 20.27
N LEU A 417 -0.90 18.44 19.17
CA LEU A 417 -0.31 17.11 18.90
C LEU A 417 0.93 16.82 19.75
N THR A 418 1.75 17.83 20.03
CA THR A 418 2.96 17.70 20.86
C THR A 418 2.65 17.51 22.36
N ASN A 419 1.44 17.84 22.79
CA ASN A 419 1.03 17.78 24.20
C ASN A 419 0.31 16.47 24.61
N PHE A 420 0.17 15.49 23.71
CA PHE A 420 -0.46 14.20 24.04
C PHE A 420 0.53 13.25 24.74
N LYS A 421 0.70 13.41 26.07
CA LYS A 421 1.34 12.39 26.92
C LYS A 421 0.31 11.29 27.25
N PRO A 422 0.46 10.03 26.79
CA PRO A 422 -0.42 8.95 27.22
C PRO A 422 -0.28 8.75 28.73
N GLN A 423 -1.39 8.86 29.45
CA GLN A 423 -1.39 8.96 30.92
C GLN A 423 -1.01 7.67 31.67
N ASN A 424 -0.75 6.54 31.01
CA ASN A 424 -0.39 5.27 31.68
C ASN A 424 0.35 4.29 30.74
N ALA A 425 1.59 4.61 30.34
CA ALA A 425 2.48 3.63 29.74
C ALA A 425 3.90 3.83 30.28
N GLU A 426 4.46 2.78 30.89
CA GLU A 426 5.88 2.72 31.26
C GLU A 426 6.75 3.05 30.05
N ALA A 427 7.76 3.88 30.28
CA ALA A 427 8.59 4.50 29.25
C ALA A 427 9.15 3.49 28.25
N PRO A 428 8.84 3.61 26.95
CA PRO A 428 9.69 3.05 25.91
C PRO A 428 11.02 3.84 25.91
N THR A 429 12.11 3.13 25.69
CA THR A 429 13.47 3.65 25.55
C THR A 429 13.54 4.93 24.71
N ALA A 430 14.22 5.93 25.26
CA ALA A 430 14.40 7.26 24.71
C ALA A 430 15.19 7.26 23.39
N GLN A 431 14.47 7.31 22.27
CA GLN A 431 14.83 7.96 21.01
C GLN A 431 13.55 7.99 20.16
N ASP A 432 13.20 9.15 19.59
CA ASP A 432 12.16 9.37 18.56
C ASP A 432 10.68 9.50 19.00
N SER A 433 10.31 10.63 19.61
CA SER A 433 8.94 11.21 19.46
C SER A 433 8.81 12.69 19.91
N LYS A 434 9.84 13.51 19.70
CA LYS A 434 9.57 14.95 19.49
C LYS A 434 9.31 15.11 18.01
N SER A 435 8.11 15.57 17.63
CA SER A 435 7.88 16.05 16.27
C SER A 435 8.96 17.07 15.94
N LEU A 436 9.88 16.72 15.03
CA LEU A 436 10.90 17.65 14.53
C LEU A 436 10.27 18.73 13.63
N PHE A 437 9.03 18.52 13.17
CA PHE A 437 8.31 19.44 12.30
C PHE A 437 7.36 20.33 13.13
N ASP A 438 7.62 21.64 13.13
CA ASP A 438 6.71 22.66 13.66
C ASP A 438 5.93 23.28 12.51
N PHE A 439 4.62 23.38 12.70
CA PHE A 439 3.70 23.97 11.75
C PHE A 439 3.52 25.49 12.00
N THR A 440 4.30 26.12 12.86
CA THR A 440 4.23 27.57 13.06
C THR A 440 5.07 28.33 12.04
N ASP A 441 4.57 29.49 11.61
CA ASP A 441 5.33 30.41 10.77
C ASP A 441 6.48 31.05 11.56
N ALA A 442 7.61 31.29 10.88
CA ALA A 442 8.72 32.03 11.45
C ALA A 442 8.37 33.52 11.69
N LEU A 443 7.53 34.09 10.82
CA LEU A 443 6.91 35.41 11.02
C LEU A 443 5.52 35.23 11.62
N GLN A 444 5.36 35.49 12.91
CA GLN A 444 4.06 35.35 13.58
C GLN A 444 3.01 36.39 13.10
N GLN A 445 3.42 37.49 12.46
CA GLN A 445 2.55 38.52 11.85
C GLN A 445 3.16 39.08 10.56
N PRO A 446 2.94 38.43 9.40
CA PRO A 446 3.34 38.96 8.10
C PRO A 446 2.49 40.19 7.71
N LEU A 447 3.04 41.12 6.92
CA LEU A 447 2.32 42.34 6.50
C LEU A 447 1.38 42.12 5.33
N ASP A 448 1.58 41.02 4.60
CA ASP A 448 0.73 40.62 3.49
C ASP A 448 -0.63 40.05 3.93
N SER A 449 -0.87 39.97 5.25
CA SER A 449 -2.12 39.51 5.86
C SER A 449 -2.52 40.45 7.00
N PRO A 450 -3.82 40.73 7.20
CA PRO A 450 -4.25 41.54 8.33
C PRO A 450 -3.95 40.81 9.65
N PRO A 451 -3.47 41.49 10.70
CA PRO A 451 -3.21 40.85 11.98
C PRO A 451 -4.51 40.37 12.62
N GLU A 452 -4.51 39.14 13.15
CA GLU A 452 -5.64 38.61 13.92
C GLU A 452 -5.64 39.20 15.35
N PHE A 453 -6.70 39.94 15.69
CA PHE A 453 -6.81 40.59 17.01
C PHE A 453 -7.47 39.72 18.08
N ALA A 454 -8.26 38.72 17.68
CA ALA A 454 -9.07 37.92 18.59
C ALA A 454 -8.49 36.51 18.75
N ALA A 455 -8.37 36.03 20.01
CA ALA A 455 -7.91 34.67 20.29
C ALA A 455 -8.86 33.58 19.75
N GLN A 456 -10.11 33.94 19.42
CA GLN A 456 -11.11 33.05 18.85
C GLN A 456 -11.02 32.94 17.32
N SER A 457 -10.24 33.78 16.63
CA SER A 457 -10.12 33.77 15.16
C SER A 457 -9.77 32.39 14.59
N PRO A 458 -8.83 31.61 15.17
CA PRO A 458 -8.53 30.28 14.65
C PRO A 458 -9.72 29.30 14.75
N TYR A 459 -10.53 29.38 15.81
CA TYR A 459 -11.75 28.55 15.92
C TYR A 459 -12.82 28.98 14.91
N SER A 460 -12.90 30.29 14.61
CA SER A 460 -13.78 30.80 13.55
C SER A 460 -13.35 30.29 12.17
N ASN A 461 -12.04 30.33 11.87
CA ASN A 461 -11.48 29.81 10.62
C ASN A 461 -11.66 28.29 10.50
N GLU A 462 -11.48 27.52 11.58
CA GLU A 462 -11.80 26.08 11.61
C GLU A 462 -13.29 25.83 11.33
N GLY A 463 -14.18 26.66 11.89
CA GLY A 463 -15.62 26.59 11.62
C GLY A 463 -15.95 26.73 10.14
N VAL A 464 -15.25 27.61 9.41
CA VAL A 464 -15.38 27.75 7.95
C VAL A 464 -14.89 26.48 7.24
N LEU A 465 -13.71 25.96 7.60
CA LEU A 465 -13.19 24.71 7.02
C LEU A 465 -14.12 23.51 7.28
N ALA A 466 -14.73 23.42 8.46
CA ALA A 466 -15.70 22.40 8.80
C ALA A 466 -16.99 22.52 7.97
N ALA A 467 -17.47 23.75 7.74
CA ALA A 467 -18.62 24.00 6.88
C ALA A 467 -18.33 23.65 5.41
N ILE A 468 -17.11 23.93 4.93
CA ILE A 468 -16.65 23.51 3.59
C ILE A 468 -16.62 21.98 3.52
N ALA A 469 -15.99 21.30 4.49
CA ALA A 469 -15.94 19.84 4.53
C ALA A 469 -17.34 19.21 4.49
N THR A 470 -18.29 19.74 5.28
CA THR A 470 -19.68 19.29 5.27
C THR A 470 -20.35 19.50 3.90
N SER A 471 -20.05 20.62 3.23
CA SER A 471 -20.59 20.92 1.91
C SER A 471 -20.03 19.98 0.84
N VAL A 472 -18.71 19.72 0.88
CA VAL A 472 -18.01 18.79 -0.01
C VAL A 472 -18.56 17.36 0.15
N GLU A 473 -18.77 16.93 1.40
CA GLU A 473 -19.40 15.65 1.72
C GLU A 473 -20.83 15.57 1.18
N HIS A 474 -21.64 16.63 1.34
CA HIS A 474 -23.02 16.67 0.86
C HIS A 474 -23.14 16.57 -0.68
N ILE A 475 -22.16 17.11 -1.40
CA ILE A 475 -22.08 16.99 -2.87
C ILE A 475 -21.66 15.58 -3.29
N GLY A 476 -21.05 14.80 -2.39
CA GLY A 476 -20.45 13.51 -2.71
C GLY A 476 -19.24 13.66 -3.63
N ALA A 477 -18.43 14.71 -3.42
CA ALA A 477 -17.25 14.99 -4.24
C ALA A 477 -16.30 13.79 -4.24
N LYS A 478 -15.83 13.39 -5.43
CA LYS A 478 -14.92 12.24 -5.58
C LYS A 478 -13.46 12.63 -5.47
N ALA A 479 -13.15 13.90 -5.70
CA ALA A 479 -11.86 14.48 -5.45
C ALA A 479 -11.95 15.92 -4.91
N ILE A 480 -10.91 16.29 -4.18
CA ILE A 480 -10.68 17.62 -3.63
C ILE A 480 -9.35 18.12 -4.17
N VAL A 481 -9.39 19.10 -5.07
CA VAL A 481 -8.18 19.75 -5.62
C VAL A 481 -7.83 20.92 -4.72
N ILE A 482 -6.61 20.95 -4.17
CA ILE A 482 -6.16 22.02 -3.27
C ILE A 482 -5.24 22.97 -4.03
N LEU A 483 -5.61 24.24 -4.05
CA LEU A 483 -4.84 25.35 -4.63
C LEU A 483 -4.48 26.32 -3.49
N ALA A 484 -3.23 26.24 -3.04
CA ALA A 484 -2.68 27.05 -1.96
C ALA A 484 -1.36 27.67 -2.42
N THR A 485 -1.10 28.91 -1.99
CA THR A 485 0.20 29.56 -2.26
C THR A 485 1.27 29.11 -1.26
N ASP A 486 0.92 28.87 0.01
CA ASP A 486 1.85 28.37 1.03
C ASP A 486 1.87 26.83 1.04
N PRO A 487 3.04 26.18 0.86
CA PRO A 487 3.16 24.71 0.93
C PRO A 487 2.73 24.13 2.28
N LEU A 488 2.90 24.86 3.39
CA LEU A 488 2.51 24.38 4.72
C LEU A 488 0.98 24.36 4.88
N ASP A 489 0.29 25.33 4.29
CA ASP A 489 -1.16 25.38 4.21
C ASP A 489 -1.71 24.26 3.31
N GLN A 490 -1.05 23.98 2.19
CA GLN A 490 -1.37 22.85 1.32
C GLN A 490 -1.33 21.52 2.09
N LEU A 491 -0.27 21.27 2.85
CA LEU A 491 -0.12 20.07 3.69
C LEU A 491 -1.18 20.00 4.79
N PHE A 492 -1.45 21.14 5.46
CA PHE A 492 -2.47 21.22 6.50
C PHE A 492 -3.87 20.91 5.95
N LEU A 493 -4.24 21.51 4.81
CA LEU A 493 -5.53 21.28 4.16
C LEU A 493 -5.66 19.84 3.66
N ALA A 494 -4.61 19.29 3.04
CA ALA A 494 -4.59 17.90 2.60
C ALA A 494 -4.92 16.96 3.77
N ARG A 495 -4.27 17.15 4.91
CA ARG A 495 -4.55 16.41 6.14
C ARG A 495 -5.96 16.65 6.68
N TYR A 496 -6.38 17.91 6.80
CA TYR A 496 -7.67 18.27 7.36
C TYR A 496 -8.82 17.62 6.59
N PHE A 497 -8.79 17.74 5.25
CA PHE A 497 -9.82 17.19 4.38
C PHE A 497 -9.71 15.68 4.21
N HIS A 498 -8.51 15.09 4.24
CA HIS A 498 -8.37 13.63 4.29
C HIS A 498 -9.02 13.05 5.56
N GLN A 499 -8.90 13.73 6.70
CA GLN A 499 -9.53 13.29 7.95
C GLN A 499 -11.05 13.53 8.00
N LYS A 500 -11.52 14.69 7.50
CA LYS A 500 -12.94 15.08 7.56
C LYS A 500 -13.78 14.50 6.43
N VAL A 501 -13.19 14.27 5.26
CA VAL A 501 -13.85 13.77 4.04
C VAL A 501 -13.03 12.62 3.44
N PRO A 502 -12.90 11.47 4.14
CA PRO A 502 -12.00 10.38 3.75
C PRO A 502 -12.38 9.65 2.46
N ASN A 503 -13.61 9.82 1.98
CA ASN A 503 -14.12 9.20 0.75
C ASN A 503 -13.80 10.03 -0.51
N ALA A 504 -13.27 11.25 -0.35
CA ALA A 504 -12.84 12.10 -1.45
C ALA A 504 -11.31 12.06 -1.56
N ARG A 505 -10.79 11.81 -2.77
CA ARG A 505 -9.35 11.76 -2.99
C ARG A 505 -8.76 13.17 -3.04
N VAL A 506 -7.75 13.44 -2.24
CA VAL A 506 -7.03 14.72 -2.27
C VAL A 506 -6.11 14.75 -3.49
N VAL A 507 -6.11 15.89 -4.19
CA VAL A 507 -5.28 16.14 -5.37
C VAL A 507 -4.56 17.46 -5.23
N LEU A 508 -3.27 17.45 -5.54
CA LEU A 508 -2.37 18.59 -5.55
C LEU A 508 -1.92 18.86 -7.00
N LEU A 509 -1.88 20.13 -7.42
CA LEU A 509 -1.34 20.52 -8.74
C LEU A 509 0.16 20.82 -8.70
N SER A 510 0.81 20.39 -7.63
CA SER A 510 2.25 20.44 -7.39
C SER A 510 2.68 19.15 -6.70
N ALA A 511 3.94 18.76 -6.85
CA ALA A 511 4.55 17.67 -6.09
C ALA A 511 5.38 18.27 -4.95
N GLU A 512 5.28 17.69 -3.75
CA GLU A 512 5.96 18.16 -2.53
C GLU A 512 6.53 16.98 -1.75
N ARG A 513 7.84 16.95 -1.50
CA ARG A 513 8.53 15.85 -0.79
C ARG A 513 8.26 15.84 0.72
N LEU A 514 7.87 16.98 1.30
CA LEU A 514 7.42 17.01 2.70
C LEU A 514 6.16 16.15 2.93
N LEU A 515 5.32 15.97 1.91
CA LEU A 515 4.06 15.22 2.04
C LEU A 515 4.32 13.73 2.40
N PRO A 516 5.15 12.97 1.65
CA PRO A 516 5.49 11.59 2.02
C PRO A 516 6.33 11.45 3.31
N GLU A 517 7.24 12.38 3.62
CA GLU A 517 8.08 12.30 4.83
C GLU A 517 7.27 12.39 6.13
N LEU A 518 6.11 13.06 6.09
CA LEU A 518 5.21 13.21 7.22
C LEU A 518 4.32 11.98 7.50
N ARG A 519 4.49 10.87 6.75
CA ARG A 519 3.70 9.62 6.87
C ARG A 519 3.60 9.06 8.29
N GLY A 520 4.68 9.15 9.07
CA GLY A 520 4.70 8.65 10.45
C GLY A 520 3.74 9.41 11.39
N GLN A 521 3.34 10.62 11.00
CA GLN A 521 2.45 11.49 11.77
C GLN A 521 1.05 11.60 11.13
N TYR A 522 0.95 11.55 9.79
CA TYR A 522 -0.29 11.76 9.03
C TYR A 522 -0.47 10.71 7.93
N ASP A 523 -1.63 10.07 7.90
CA ASP A 523 -2.01 9.14 6.81
C ASP A 523 -2.45 9.97 5.60
N LEU A 524 -1.55 10.14 4.62
CA LEU A 524 -1.77 10.88 3.37
C LEU A 524 -1.48 10.00 2.14
N ASP A 525 -1.38 8.68 2.35
CA ASP A 525 -1.18 7.70 1.29
C ASP A 525 -2.40 7.74 0.33
N GLY A 526 -2.15 7.75 -0.98
CA GLY A 526 -3.18 7.87 -2.01
C GLY A 526 -3.49 9.29 -2.49
N THR A 527 -2.78 10.32 -2.01
CA THR A 527 -2.88 11.69 -2.54
C THR A 527 -2.28 11.74 -3.95
N LEU A 528 -2.98 12.37 -4.89
CA LEU A 528 -2.47 12.52 -6.26
C LEU A 528 -1.75 13.85 -6.42
N SER A 529 -0.64 13.86 -7.17
CA SER A 529 0.05 15.07 -7.59
C SER A 529 0.06 15.15 -9.13
N VAL A 530 -0.37 16.28 -9.68
CA VAL A 530 -0.34 16.55 -11.13
C VAL A 530 0.72 17.61 -11.41
N SER A 531 1.80 17.26 -12.10
CA SER A 531 2.91 18.20 -12.35
C SER A 531 3.72 17.80 -13.59
N ARG A 532 4.44 18.76 -14.19
CA ARG A 532 5.49 18.47 -15.19
C ARG A 532 6.76 17.90 -14.56
N PHE A 533 6.94 18.13 -13.26
CA PHE A 533 8.12 17.79 -12.48
C PHE A 533 7.72 16.82 -11.37
N PRO A 534 7.47 15.54 -11.71
CA PRO A 534 7.14 14.55 -10.71
C PRO A 534 8.41 14.16 -9.94
N LEU A 535 8.43 14.41 -8.64
CA LEU A 535 9.57 14.17 -7.76
C LEU A 535 9.72 12.68 -7.40
N PHE A 536 9.71 11.79 -8.40
CA PHE A 536 9.92 10.36 -8.20
C PHE A 536 11.37 10.10 -7.75
N ASP A 537 11.58 9.12 -6.88
CA ASP A 537 12.91 8.85 -6.28
C ASP A 537 13.98 8.52 -7.34
N ASP A 538 13.59 7.87 -8.43
CA ASP A 538 14.49 7.45 -9.53
C ASP A 538 14.45 8.41 -10.75
N ALA A 539 13.76 9.55 -10.66
CA ALA A 539 13.72 10.53 -11.74
C ALA A 539 14.93 11.48 -11.64
N PHE A 540 15.74 11.51 -12.70
CA PHE A 540 16.89 12.42 -12.80
C PHE A 540 16.76 13.32 -14.02
N LEU A 541 17.08 14.60 -13.86
CA LEU A 541 17.23 15.54 -14.96
C LEU A 541 18.62 15.36 -15.60
N TYR A 542 18.67 15.07 -16.90
CA TYR A 542 19.94 15.03 -17.63
C TYR A 542 20.31 16.44 -18.12
N ALA A 543 21.28 17.09 -17.46
CA ALA A 543 21.88 18.34 -17.92
C ALA A 543 23.11 18.03 -18.82
N PRO A 544 23.07 18.29 -20.13
CA PRO A 544 24.14 17.91 -21.08
C PRO A 544 25.24 18.94 -21.24
N THR A 545 25.08 20.13 -20.67
CA THR A 545 26.05 21.24 -20.81
C THR A 545 27.34 21.02 -20.04
N VAL A 546 27.40 20.00 -19.19
CA VAL A 546 28.62 19.60 -18.48
C VAL A 546 28.89 18.14 -18.84
N GLY A 547 29.99 17.86 -19.52
CA GLY A 547 30.46 16.48 -19.79
C GLY A 547 30.84 15.68 -18.51
N GLN A 548 30.35 16.12 -17.35
CA GLN A 548 30.29 15.40 -16.10
C GLN A 548 28.83 15.31 -15.69
N SER A 549 28.38 14.08 -15.51
CA SER A 549 27.12 13.75 -14.88
C SER A 549 27.04 14.35 -13.47
N ARG A 550 26.48 15.55 -13.31
CA ARG A 550 25.87 15.93 -12.02
C ARG A 550 24.59 15.11 -11.84
N HIS A 551 24.75 13.81 -11.61
CA HIS A 551 23.69 12.87 -11.29
C HIS A 551 23.38 12.97 -9.80
N SER A 552 22.51 13.90 -9.40
CA SER A 552 21.70 13.87 -8.13
C SER A 552 21.18 15.26 -7.72
N LEU A 553 20.63 16.05 -8.65
CA LEU A 553 19.84 17.22 -8.21
C LEU A 553 18.52 16.72 -7.65
N SER A 554 18.28 17.00 -6.37
CA SER A 554 17.08 16.62 -5.64
C SER A 554 16.36 17.88 -5.21
N PHE A 555 15.19 18.14 -5.80
CA PHE A 555 14.36 19.30 -5.47
C PHE A 555 13.31 18.94 -4.42
N MET A 556 12.96 19.91 -3.56
CA MET A 556 11.97 19.73 -2.50
C MET A 556 10.54 19.71 -3.03
N ASN A 557 10.24 20.57 -4.00
CA ASN A 557 8.93 20.65 -4.64
C ASN A 557 9.06 20.87 -6.16
N SER A 558 7.95 20.67 -6.88
CA SER A 558 7.95 20.87 -8.34
C SER A 558 8.15 22.33 -8.75
N THR A 559 7.81 23.28 -7.88
CA THR A 559 7.96 24.72 -8.12
C THR A 559 9.44 25.11 -8.17
N GLN A 560 10.23 24.60 -7.23
CA GLN A 560 11.67 24.79 -7.12
C GLN A 560 12.39 24.26 -8.38
N GLU A 561 12.00 23.08 -8.85
CA GLU A 561 12.52 22.51 -10.10
C GLU A 561 12.11 23.36 -11.32
N GLY A 562 10.88 23.87 -11.35
CA GLY A 562 10.40 24.78 -12.38
C GLY A 562 11.18 26.10 -12.44
N ILE A 563 11.51 26.68 -11.28
CA ILE A 563 12.32 27.91 -11.15
C ILE A 563 13.77 27.64 -11.56
N PHE A 564 14.35 26.53 -11.12
CA PHE A 564 15.67 26.09 -11.55
C PHE A 564 15.77 26.02 -13.09
N LEU A 565 14.79 25.40 -13.75
CA LEU A 565 14.75 25.29 -15.21
C LEU A 565 14.54 26.65 -15.90
N ALA A 566 13.65 27.50 -15.37
CA ALA A 566 13.44 28.85 -15.90
C ALA A 566 14.72 29.69 -15.84
N ALA A 567 15.43 29.64 -14.71
CA ALA A 567 16.69 30.33 -14.51
C ALA A 567 17.79 29.82 -15.45
N LEU A 568 17.93 28.49 -15.55
CA LEU A 568 18.93 27.87 -16.41
C LEU A 568 18.70 28.23 -17.88
N GLN A 569 17.45 28.20 -18.35
CA GLN A 569 17.09 28.59 -19.72
C GLN A 569 17.43 30.06 -20.01
N GLN A 570 17.31 30.94 -19.01
CA GLN A 570 17.59 32.37 -19.16
C GLN A 570 19.11 32.68 -19.18
N ILE A 571 19.91 31.94 -18.41
CA ILE A 571 21.35 32.19 -18.24
C ILE A 571 22.19 31.48 -19.33
N ALA A 572 21.90 30.19 -19.53
CA ALA A 572 22.64 29.31 -20.43
C ALA A 572 21.65 28.41 -21.16
N PRO A 573 21.03 28.88 -22.26
CA PRO A 573 20.05 28.10 -23.01
C PRO A 573 20.65 26.75 -23.41
N LEU A 574 20.01 25.67 -22.95
CA LEU A 574 20.46 24.29 -23.12
C LEU A 574 20.62 23.95 -24.62
N GLN A 575 21.81 23.51 -25.04
CA GLN A 575 22.07 23.01 -26.41
C GLN A 575 21.30 21.70 -26.77
N VAL A 576 20.50 21.14 -25.85
CA VAL A 576 19.61 19.97 -26.13
C VAL A 576 18.57 20.28 -27.21
N PHE A 577 18.28 21.56 -27.40
CA PHE A 577 17.15 22.04 -28.19
C PHE A 577 17.62 22.70 -29.51
N GLU A 578 18.76 22.27 -30.04
CA GLU A 578 19.40 22.79 -31.27
C GLU A 578 18.64 22.48 -32.56
N ASP A 579 17.33 22.30 -32.50
CA ASP A 579 16.48 22.36 -33.68
C ASP A 579 15.91 23.78 -33.75
N GLU A 580 16.56 24.61 -34.59
CA GLU A 580 16.52 26.08 -34.74
C GLU A 580 15.13 26.72 -34.87
N LYS A 581 14.02 25.97 -34.73
CA LYS A 581 12.65 26.45 -34.90
C LYS A 581 11.59 25.91 -33.93
N SER A 582 11.91 25.18 -32.86
CA SER A 582 10.87 24.46 -32.09
C SER A 582 10.73 24.84 -30.61
N HIS A 583 9.51 25.25 -30.25
CA HIS A 583 8.95 25.51 -28.92
C HIS A 583 9.33 24.43 -27.89
N ALA A 584 10.31 24.72 -27.02
CA ALA A 584 11.00 23.70 -26.21
C ALA A 584 10.30 23.35 -24.87
N LEU A 585 9.53 24.29 -24.29
CA LEU A 585 8.84 24.10 -23.00
C LEU A 585 7.48 23.37 -23.17
N GLU A 586 6.78 23.57 -24.29
CA GLU A 586 5.59 22.83 -24.73
C GLU A 586 5.84 21.30 -24.85
N LYS A 587 7.11 20.87 -24.86
CA LYS A 587 7.51 19.44 -25.01
C LYS A 587 7.54 18.66 -23.68
N LEU A 588 7.44 19.32 -22.52
CA LEU A 588 7.44 18.62 -21.22
C LEU A 588 6.07 17.99 -20.93
N SER A 589 6.04 16.66 -20.82
CA SER A 589 4.82 15.91 -20.53
C SER A 589 4.34 16.13 -19.10
N LEU A 590 3.03 16.32 -18.92
CA LEU A 590 2.37 16.26 -17.61
C LEU A 590 2.41 14.83 -17.05
N TRP A 591 2.59 14.73 -15.74
CA TRP A 591 2.59 13.47 -14.99
C TRP A 591 1.56 13.51 -13.88
N ILE A 592 0.97 12.36 -13.61
CA ILE A 592 0.17 12.09 -12.42
C ILE A 592 0.93 11.08 -11.58
N GLY A 593 1.31 11.50 -10.38
CA GLY A 593 1.92 10.67 -9.35
C GLY A 593 0.94 10.40 -8.20
N VAL A 594 1.16 9.31 -7.47
CA VAL A 594 0.47 9.02 -6.21
C VAL A 594 1.49 8.98 -5.07
N SER A 595 1.20 9.67 -3.96
CA SER A 595 1.98 9.53 -2.73
C SER A 595 1.68 8.19 -2.08
N SER A 596 2.72 7.42 -1.78
CA SER A 596 2.56 6.18 -1.02
C SER A 596 3.86 5.80 -0.37
N HIS A 597 3.78 5.43 0.91
CA HIS A 597 4.88 4.83 1.64
C HIS A 597 6.15 5.66 1.80
N GLY A 598 6.08 6.99 1.67
CA GLY A 598 7.25 7.87 1.79
C GLY A 598 7.84 8.33 0.46
N SER A 599 7.21 7.97 -0.67
CA SER A 599 7.66 8.37 -2.01
C SER A 599 6.48 8.69 -2.94
N TYR A 600 6.77 9.28 -4.09
CA TYR A 600 5.81 9.40 -5.21
C TYR A 600 6.00 8.26 -6.22
N TRP A 601 4.89 7.69 -6.67
CA TRP A 601 4.86 6.63 -7.67
C TRP A 601 4.15 7.08 -8.94
N PRO A 602 4.71 6.83 -10.14
CA PRO A 602 4.09 7.25 -11.40
C PRO A 602 2.83 6.44 -11.71
N VAL A 603 1.73 7.14 -12.01
CA VAL A 603 0.45 6.54 -12.40
C VAL A 603 0.18 6.75 -13.88
N HIS A 604 0.20 8.00 -14.32
CA HIS A 604 -0.14 8.37 -15.69
C HIS A 604 0.85 9.41 -16.24
N ARG A 605 1.12 9.32 -17.54
CA ARG A 605 1.88 10.33 -18.29
C ARG A 605 1.07 10.85 -19.48
N ALA A 606 1.06 12.15 -19.70
CA ALA A 606 0.43 12.73 -20.87
C ALA A 606 1.28 12.42 -22.12
N PRO A 607 0.68 11.96 -23.23
CA PRO A 607 1.42 11.80 -24.47
C PRO A 607 1.98 13.17 -24.91
N PRO A 608 3.22 13.25 -25.40
CA PRO A 608 3.74 14.50 -25.93
C PRO A 608 2.90 14.97 -27.11
N ALA A 609 2.66 16.28 -27.23
CA ALA A 609 1.95 16.86 -28.37
C ALA A 609 2.65 16.42 -29.67
N ALA A 610 1.94 15.65 -30.51
CA ALA A 610 2.51 15.03 -31.69
C ALA A 610 2.85 16.08 -32.76
N LEU A 611 4.13 16.21 -33.10
CA LEU A 611 4.55 16.82 -34.37
C LEU A 611 4.61 15.75 -35.48
N PRO A 612 4.22 16.06 -36.72
CA PRO A 612 4.33 15.13 -37.82
C PRO A 612 5.80 14.98 -38.23
N GLY A 613 6.36 13.80 -37.96
CA GLY A 613 7.62 13.37 -38.57
C GLY A 613 8.86 13.68 -37.75
N GLU A 614 9.00 13.10 -36.56
CA GLU A 614 10.33 12.75 -36.04
C GLU A 614 10.24 11.67 -34.97
N HIS A 615 10.65 10.45 -35.34
CA HIS A 615 11.04 9.45 -34.37
C HIS A 615 12.39 9.88 -33.79
N SER A 616 12.44 10.57 -32.65
CA SER A 616 13.54 10.50 -31.64
C SER A 616 13.79 11.80 -30.86
N LEU A 617 12.83 12.25 -30.05
CA LEU A 617 13.20 12.97 -28.83
C LEU A 617 12.56 12.28 -27.64
N ARG A 618 13.37 11.42 -27.02
CA ARG A 618 13.21 10.86 -25.67
C ARG A 618 13.07 12.05 -24.71
N ASN A 619 11.85 12.39 -24.33
CA ASN A 619 11.55 13.50 -23.42
C ASN A 619 12.18 13.29 -22.04
N SER A 620 13.36 13.90 -21.85
CA SER A 620 14.02 14.57 -20.71
C SER A 620 13.89 14.09 -19.25
N TYR A 621 12.96 13.20 -18.89
CA TYR A 621 13.09 12.35 -17.70
C TYR A 621 13.22 10.93 -18.20
N ALA A 622 14.46 10.52 -18.42
CA ALA A 622 14.75 9.12 -18.56
C ALA A 622 14.91 8.61 -17.12
N ILE A 623 14.06 7.69 -16.68
CA ILE A 623 14.30 6.89 -15.48
C ILE A 623 15.52 6.01 -15.83
N THR A 624 16.72 6.59 -15.77
CA THR A 624 17.95 6.00 -16.34
C THR A 624 18.96 5.53 -15.32
N ASN A 625 18.76 5.85 -14.04
CA ASN A 625 19.54 5.25 -12.98
C ASN A 625 18.78 4.05 -12.43
N ILE A 626 18.78 2.99 -13.21
CA ILE A 626 18.37 1.68 -12.70
C ILE A 626 19.49 1.25 -11.74
N PRO A 627 19.17 0.83 -10.51
CA PRO A 627 20.12 0.14 -9.64
C PRO A 627 20.79 -1.02 -10.41
N GLU A 628 22.00 -1.45 -10.01
CA GLU A 628 22.68 -2.59 -10.65
C GLU A 628 21.77 -3.84 -10.74
N ASP A 629 20.85 -3.99 -9.77
CA ASP A 629 19.75 -4.96 -9.77
C ASP A 629 18.42 -4.30 -10.19
N PRO A 630 17.86 -4.58 -11.39
CA PRO A 630 16.62 -3.94 -11.84
C PRO A 630 15.37 -4.42 -11.08
N LEU A 631 15.46 -5.52 -10.32
CA LEU A 631 14.30 -6.15 -9.67
C LEU A 631 14.49 -6.14 -8.14
N PRO A 632 13.52 -5.61 -7.35
CA PRO A 632 13.62 -5.56 -5.90
C PRO A 632 13.73 -6.95 -5.26
N LYS A 633 14.45 -7.04 -4.13
CA LYS A 633 14.66 -8.29 -3.39
C LYS A 633 13.35 -8.93 -2.94
N LEU A 634 12.38 -8.13 -2.49
CA LEU A 634 11.07 -8.62 -2.09
C LEU A 634 10.34 -9.31 -3.25
N TRP A 635 10.41 -8.75 -4.46
CA TRP A 635 9.82 -9.36 -5.66
C TRP A 635 10.52 -10.67 -6.01
N LEU A 636 11.85 -10.73 -5.91
CA LEU A 636 12.64 -11.95 -6.12
C LEU A 636 12.25 -13.06 -5.13
N ILE A 637 12.04 -12.71 -3.86
CA ILE A 637 11.59 -13.66 -2.83
C ILE A 637 10.16 -14.16 -3.14
N ALA A 638 9.24 -13.25 -3.45
CA ALA A 638 7.84 -13.57 -3.72
C ALA A 638 7.71 -14.49 -4.94
N THR A 639 8.40 -14.17 -6.02
CA THR A 639 8.45 -14.99 -7.25
C THR A 639 9.07 -16.36 -7.00
N SER A 640 10.13 -16.44 -6.20
CA SER A 640 10.76 -17.71 -5.82
C SER A 640 9.82 -18.62 -5.05
N ILE A 641 9.10 -18.06 -4.07
CA ILE A 641 8.08 -18.81 -3.32
C ILE A 641 6.99 -19.30 -4.26
N ALA A 642 6.49 -18.45 -5.16
CA ALA A 642 5.47 -18.82 -6.14
C ALA A 642 5.95 -19.92 -7.09
N LEU A 643 7.20 -19.85 -7.58
CA LEU A 643 7.81 -20.87 -8.45
C LEU A 643 8.00 -22.20 -7.72
N VAL A 644 8.47 -22.20 -6.47
CA VAL A 644 8.59 -23.42 -5.66
C VAL A 644 7.21 -24.04 -5.43
N CYS A 645 6.20 -23.24 -5.09
CA CYS A 645 4.83 -23.72 -4.94
C CYS A 645 4.29 -24.33 -6.25
N ALA A 646 4.53 -23.69 -7.40
CA ALA A 646 4.13 -24.19 -8.70
C ALA A 646 4.85 -25.49 -9.08
N ALA A 647 6.17 -25.57 -8.86
CA ALA A 647 6.97 -26.76 -9.11
C ALA A 647 6.51 -27.94 -8.26
N VAL A 648 6.26 -27.71 -6.97
CA VAL A 648 5.70 -28.71 -6.06
C VAL A 648 4.32 -29.15 -6.53
N HIS A 649 3.45 -28.21 -6.92
CA HIS A 649 2.09 -28.53 -7.43
C HIS A 649 2.13 -29.39 -8.69
N VAL A 650 2.96 -29.02 -9.69
CA VAL A 650 3.14 -29.79 -10.93
C VAL A 650 3.72 -31.16 -10.64
N PHE A 651 4.76 -31.24 -9.80
CA PHE A 651 5.37 -32.50 -9.41
C PHE A 651 4.36 -33.44 -8.74
N LEU A 652 3.61 -32.95 -7.76
CA LEU A 652 2.58 -33.73 -7.08
C LEU A 652 1.43 -34.13 -8.02
N PHE A 653 1.05 -33.26 -8.96
CA PHE A 653 0.05 -33.58 -9.99
C PHE A 653 0.53 -34.70 -10.92
N LEU A 654 1.76 -34.63 -11.42
CA LEU A 654 2.35 -35.65 -12.29
C LEU A 654 2.50 -37.00 -11.58
N VAL A 655 2.99 -36.98 -10.33
CA VAL A 655 3.18 -38.20 -9.52
C VAL A 655 1.84 -38.79 -9.07
N GLY A 656 0.84 -37.95 -8.73
CA GLY A 656 -0.47 -38.38 -8.27
C GLY A 656 -1.46 -38.75 -9.39
N GLY A 657 -1.19 -38.30 -10.62
CA GLY A 657 -2.00 -38.58 -11.80
C GLY A 657 -1.31 -39.58 -12.74
N PRO A 658 -0.72 -39.13 -13.87
CA PRO A 658 -0.31 -40.01 -14.97
C PRO A 658 0.79 -41.01 -14.60
N PHE A 659 1.69 -40.66 -13.67
CA PHE A 659 2.80 -41.56 -13.29
C PHE A 659 2.52 -42.39 -12.04
N HIS A 660 1.37 -42.21 -11.39
CA HIS A 660 1.08 -42.83 -10.09
C HIS A 660 1.19 -44.36 -10.13
N ALA A 661 0.54 -45.02 -11.10
CA ALA A 661 0.56 -46.47 -11.24
C ALA A 661 2.00 -47.01 -11.45
N ARG A 662 2.79 -46.30 -12.26
CA ARG A 662 4.19 -46.64 -12.53
C ARG A 662 5.08 -46.46 -11.29
N TRP A 663 4.85 -45.42 -10.51
CA TRP A 663 5.61 -45.15 -9.28
C TRP A 663 5.26 -46.13 -8.17
N ARG A 664 3.98 -46.49 -8.04
CA ARG A 664 3.49 -47.50 -7.08
C ARG A 664 4.07 -48.89 -7.36
N ALA A 665 4.33 -49.20 -8.63
CA ALA A 665 4.94 -50.45 -9.08
C ALA A 665 6.49 -50.44 -9.09
N SER A 666 7.14 -49.35 -8.64
CA SER A 666 8.60 -49.26 -8.67
C SER A 666 9.26 -50.10 -7.57
N ASP A 667 10.35 -50.80 -7.92
CA ASP A 667 11.16 -51.58 -6.97
C ASP A 667 12.04 -50.70 -6.06
N ARG A 668 12.18 -49.40 -6.38
CA ARG A 668 12.97 -48.47 -5.57
C ARG A 668 12.18 -48.08 -4.33
N GLY A 669 12.67 -48.49 -3.15
CA GLY A 669 12.00 -48.29 -1.87
C GLY A 669 11.58 -46.85 -1.57
N TRP A 670 12.37 -45.84 -1.95
CA TRP A 670 12.02 -44.43 -1.74
C TRP A 670 10.92 -43.92 -2.67
N ILE A 671 10.85 -44.39 -3.94
CA ILE A 671 9.79 -44.03 -4.91
C ILE A 671 8.46 -44.66 -4.47
N LYS A 672 8.51 -45.94 -4.11
CA LYS A 672 7.38 -46.67 -3.55
C LYS A 672 6.92 -46.05 -2.22
N GLY A 673 7.86 -45.63 -1.38
CA GLY A 673 7.58 -44.89 -0.15
C GLY A 673 6.91 -43.54 -0.40
N PHE A 674 7.38 -42.76 -1.39
CA PHE A 674 6.82 -41.45 -1.72
C PHE A 674 5.43 -41.53 -2.34
N SER A 675 5.17 -42.49 -3.25
CA SER A 675 3.83 -42.73 -3.82
C SER A 675 2.79 -43.11 -2.76
N ARG A 676 3.24 -43.58 -1.59
CA ARG A 676 2.41 -43.89 -0.42
C ARG A 676 2.41 -42.80 0.65
N HIS A 677 3.04 -41.66 0.38
CA HIS A 677 3.15 -40.59 1.35
C HIS A 677 1.88 -39.73 1.38
N ARG A 678 1.47 -39.29 2.58
CA ARG A 678 0.24 -38.51 2.79
C ARG A 678 0.20 -37.18 2.03
N VAL A 679 1.35 -36.61 1.64
CA VAL A 679 1.38 -35.36 0.86
C VAL A 679 0.72 -35.50 -0.51
N LEU A 680 0.67 -36.72 -1.07
CA LEU A 680 0.08 -36.97 -2.38
C LEU A 680 -1.47 -37.08 -2.32
N THR A 681 -2.07 -37.17 -1.14
CA THR A 681 -3.49 -37.58 -0.99
C THR A 681 -4.48 -36.66 -1.68
N PHE A 682 -4.16 -35.37 -1.86
CA PHE A 682 -5.00 -34.42 -2.60
C PHE A 682 -5.02 -34.72 -4.11
N TYR A 683 -3.91 -35.23 -4.65
CA TYR A 683 -3.71 -35.45 -6.08
C TYR A 683 -4.09 -36.86 -6.54
N LEU A 684 -4.17 -37.81 -5.60
CA LEU A 684 -4.61 -39.19 -5.87
C LEU A 684 -6.07 -39.24 -6.31
N ALA A 685 -6.30 -39.76 -7.52
CA ALA A 685 -7.63 -40.09 -8.03
C ALA A 685 -8.21 -41.28 -7.25
N ASP A 686 -9.51 -41.21 -6.98
CA ASP A 686 -10.23 -42.34 -6.38
C ASP A 686 -10.52 -43.43 -7.44
N ASN A 687 -10.48 -44.71 -7.05
CA ASN A 687 -11.02 -45.77 -7.89
C ASN A 687 -12.54 -45.73 -7.76
N VAL A 688 -13.19 -45.06 -8.71
CA VAL A 688 -14.61 -44.77 -8.67
C VAL A 688 -15.43 -45.99 -9.12
N ASP A 689 -16.19 -46.58 -8.20
CA ASP A 689 -17.23 -47.54 -8.55
C ASP A 689 -18.47 -46.83 -9.12
N ALA A 690 -18.92 -47.28 -10.30
CA ALA A 690 -20.07 -46.71 -10.99
C ALA A 690 -21.40 -46.85 -10.23
N SER A 691 -21.46 -47.76 -9.25
CA SER A 691 -22.63 -48.06 -8.43
C SER A 691 -22.76 -47.18 -7.17
N ASP A 692 -21.71 -46.45 -6.77
CA ASP A 692 -21.73 -45.60 -5.56
C ASP A 692 -21.71 -44.10 -5.91
N PRO A 693 -22.85 -43.40 -5.77
CA PRO A 693 -22.97 -41.98 -6.08
C PRO A 693 -22.07 -41.06 -5.25
N SER A 694 -21.66 -41.50 -4.07
CA SER A 694 -20.83 -40.69 -3.16
C SER A 694 -19.38 -40.60 -3.63
N GLN A 695 -18.85 -41.67 -4.22
CA GLN A 695 -17.46 -41.75 -4.67
C GLN A 695 -17.17 -40.79 -5.81
N TRP A 696 -17.99 -40.80 -6.87
CA TRP A 696 -17.75 -39.86 -7.98
C TRP A 696 -18.06 -38.42 -7.59
N ARG A 697 -18.97 -38.15 -6.63
CA ARG A 697 -19.23 -36.79 -6.13
C ARG A 697 -18.00 -36.19 -5.46
N ARG A 698 -17.29 -36.97 -4.64
CA ARG A 698 -16.02 -36.57 -4.02
C ARG A 698 -14.94 -36.33 -5.07
N GLU A 699 -14.86 -37.18 -6.09
CA GLU A 699 -13.89 -37.06 -7.18
C GLU A 699 -14.11 -35.79 -8.03
N LEU A 700 -15.35 -35.45 -8.37
CA LEU A 700 -15.68 -34.19 -9.05
C LEU A 700 -15.31 -32.96 -8.20
N GLY A 701 -15.61 -33.00 -6.90
CA GLY A 701 -15.22 -31.94 -5.97
C GLY A 701 -13.72 -31.77 -5.86
N ARG A 702 -12.98 -32.88 -5.80
CA ARG A 702 -11.51 -32.89 -5.80
C ARG A 702 -10.96 -32.23 -7.06
N GLN A 703 -11.46 -32.61 -8.24
CA GLN A 703 -11.03 -32.04 -9.52
C GLN A 703 -11.34 -30.55 -9.63
N TYR A 704 -12.52 -30.10 -9.17
CA TYR A 704 -12.86 -28.68 -9.15
C TYR A 704 -11.89 -27.86 -8.28
N TRP A 705 -11.63 -28.28 -7.04
CA TRP A 705 -10.72 -27.53 -6.16
C TRP A 705 -9.26 -27.60 -6.61
N LEU A 706 -8.83 -28.70 -7.25
CA LEU A 706 -7.52 -28.76 -7.91
C LEU A 706 -7.44 -27.84 -9.14
N LEU A 707 -8.50 -27.76 -9.94
CA LEU A 707 -8.58 -26.83 -11.06
C LEU A 707 -8.49 -25.39 -10.55
N SER A 708 -9.29 -25.04 -9.54
CA SER A 708 -9.28 -23.73 -8.90
C SER A 708 -7.88 -23.38 -8.37
N ALA A 709 -7.25 -24.27 -7.60
CA ALA A 709 -5.88 -24.08 -7.11
C ALA A 709 -4.87 -23.89 -8.25
N SER A 710 -4.97 -24.69 -9.32
CA SER A 710 -4.10 -24.57 -10.49
C SER A 710 -4.28 -23.22 -11.19
N THR A 711 -5.52 -22.76 -11.39
CA THR A 711 -5.81 -21.46 -12.00
C THR A 711 -5.26 -20.30 -11.16
N GLN A 712 -5.35 -20.38 -9.83
CA GLN A 712 -4.82 -19.34 -8.94
C GLN A 712 -3.28 -19.29 -8.94
N ILE A 713 -2.60 -20.44 -8.98
CA ILE A 713 -1.13 -20.47 -9.10
C ILE A 713 -0.68 -19.89 -10.46
N VAL A 714 -1.40 -20.20 -11.54
CA VAL A 714 -1.13 -19.59 -12.86
C VAL A 714 -1.29 -18.08 -12.80
N LEU A 715 -2.35 -17.56 -12.17
CA LEU A 715 -2.57 -16.12 -12.01
C LEU A 715 -1.45 -15.44 -11.22
N VAL A 716 -1.08 -15.99 -10.06
CA VAL A 716 0.01 -15.47 -9.23
C VAL A 716 1.32 -15.38 -10.02
N LEU A 717 1.67 -16.43 -10.78
CA LEU A 717 2.87 -16.40 -11.63
C LEU A 717 2.73 -15.38 -12.78
N ALA A 718 1.57 -15.30 -13.42
CA ALA A 718 1.34 -14.35 -14.51
C ALA A 718 1.46 -12.89 -14.02
N TRP A 719 0.86 -12.56 -12.88
CA TRP A 719 0.95 -11.25 -12.25
C TRP A 719 2.38 -10.89 -11.87
N LEU A 720 3.19 -11.85 -11.40
CA LEU A 720 4.56 -11.56 -11.01
C LEU A 720 5.49 -11.44 -12.23
N VAL A 721 5.37 -12.34 -13.21
CA VAL A 721 6.32 -12.46 -14.32
C VAL A 721 6.02 -11.50 -15.48
N LEU A 722 4.76 -11.32 -15.89
CA LEU A 722 4.44 -10.52 -17.08
C LEU A 722 4.80 -9.03 -16.91
N PRO A 723 4.45 -8.35 -15.80
CA PRO A 723 4.88 -6.97 -15.58
C PRO A 723 6.40 -6.85 -15.48
N ALA A 724 7.09 -7.80 -14.85
CA ALA A 724 8.54 -7.77 -14.74
C ALA A 724 9.23 -7.89 -16.12
N ILE A 725 8.70 -8.70 -17.03
CA ILE A 725 9.15 -8.76 -18.43
C ILE A 725 8.96 -7.40 -19.10
N VAL A 726 7.77 -6.80 -18.99
CA VAL A 726 7.47 -5.48 -19.60
C VAL A 726 8.40 -4.41 -19.03
N PHE A 727 8.55 -4.38 -17.70
CA PHE A 727 9.44 -3.47 -17.00
C PHE A 727 10.86 -3.58 -17.54
N VAL A 728 11.51 -4.75 -17.49
CA VAL A 728 12.87 -4.91 -18.00
C VAL A 728 12.96 -4.60 -19.51
N SER A 729 11.95 -5.01 -20.29
CA SER A 729 11.93 -4.78 -21.74
C SER A 729 11.77 -3.31 -22.15
N SER A 730 11.17 -2.49 -21.29
CA SER A 730 10.98 -1.05 -21.53
C SER A 730 12.26 -0.25 -21.28
N HIS A 731 13.25 -0.84 -20.60
CA HIS A 731 14.53 -0.23 -20.27
C HIS A 731 15.67 -0.62 -21.24
N ASP A 732 15.52 -1.74 -21.96
CA ASP A 732 16.53 -2.18 -22.93
C ASP A 732 16.45 -1.37 -24.24
N LYS A 733 17.61 -0.95 -24.77
CA LYS A 733 17.71 -0.12 -25.99
C LYS A 733 17.41 -0.93 -27.26
N ASP A 734 17.51 -2.25 -27.21
CA ASP A 734 17.26 -3.14 -28.35
C ASP A 734 15.77 -3.57 -28.39
N PRO A 735 15.03 -3.25 -29.47
CA PRO A 735 13.59 -3.52 -29.54
C PRO A 735 13.23 -5.00 -29.74
N SER A 736 14.20 -5.88 -29.99
CA SER A 736 13.92 -7.28 -30.34
C SER A 736 13.43 -8.11 -29.13
N ILE A 737 12.23 -8.70 -29.26
CA ILE A 737 11.60 -9.60 -28.25
C ILE A 737 12.55 -10.71 -27.74
N PRO A 738 13.34 -11.43 -28.59
CA PRO A 738 14.25 -12.46 -28.10
C PRO A 738 15.39 -11.90 -27.25
N HIS A 739 15.91 -10.70 -27.56
CA HIS A 739 16.94 -10.06 -26.75
C HIS A 739 16.37 -9.56 -25.42
N LYS A 740 15.19 -8.94 -25.43
CA LYS A 740 14.46 -8.50 -24.22
C LYS A 740 14.20 -9.64 -23.24
N LEU A 741 13.84 -10.82 -23.76
CA LEU A 741 13.71 -12.01 -22.95
C LEU A 741 15.08 -12.43 -22.42
N GLU A 742 16.12 -12.51 -23.25
CA GLU A 742 17.49 -12.85 -22.81
C GLU A 742 18.03 -11.91 -21.71
N THR A 743 17.77 -10.60 -21.79
CA THR A 743 18.19 -9.59 -20.80
C THR A 743 17.46 -9.78 -19.46
N PHE A 744 16.13 -9.95 -19.47
CA PHE A 744 15.34 -10.31 -18.28
C PHE A 744 15.87 -11.58 -17.60
N LEU A 745 16.28 -12.55 -18.40
CA LEU A 745 16.77 -13.84 -17.94
C LEU A 745 18.20 -13.80 -17.38
N ARG A 746 19.03 -12.82 -17.78
CA ARG A 746 20.36 -12.57 -17.19
C ARG A 746 20.28 -11.75 -15.91
N ALA A 747 19.29 -10.87 -15.78
CA ALA A 747 19.09 -10.03 -14.60
C ALA A 747 18.60 -10.80 -13.36
N THR A 748 18.01 -11.98 -13.55
CA THR A 748 17.66 -12.87 -12.44
C THR A 748 18.85 -13.79 -12.13
N ASP A 749 19.71 -13.44 -11.17
CA ASP A 749 20.90 -14.20 -10.70
C ASP A 749 20.60 -15.62 -10.14
N PHE A 750 19.42 -16.18 -10.42
CA PHE A 750 18.84 -17.32 -9.71
C PHE A 750 19.48 -18.69 -10.01
N GLY A 751 20.43 -18.81 -10.93
CA GLY A 751 21.01 -20.11 -11.31
C GLY A 751 20.02 -21.15 -11.88
N VAL A 752 18.74 -20.77 -12.04
CA VAL A 752 17.69 -21.57 -12.68
C VAL A 752 17.65 -21.17 -14.15
N SER A 753 17.76 -22.15 -15.06
CA SER A 753 17.78 -21.81 -16.48
C SER A 753 16.46 -21.13 -16.89
N PRO A 754 16.51 -20.10 -17.74
CA PRO A 754 15.34 -19.38 -18.22
C PRO A 754 14.27 -20.27 -18.86
N PHE A 755 14.74 -21.32 -19.53
CA PHE A 755 13.92 -22.38 -20.09
C PHE A 755 13.11 -23.13 -19.01
N GLY A 756 13.63 -23.23 -17.78
CA GLY A 756 12.96 -23.87 -16.66
C GLY A 756 11.72 -23.13 -16.18
N ILE A 757 11.75 -21.79 -16.13
CA ILE A 757 10.59 -20.97 -15.70
C ILE A 757 9.49 -21.02 -16.77
N VAL A 758 9.84 -20.80 -18.03
CA VAL A 758 8.88 -20.85 -19.14
C VAL A 758 8.31 -22.26 -19.30
N ALA A 759 9.14 -23.30 -19.21
CA ALA A 759 8.67 -24.69 -19.24
C ALA A 759 7.76 -24.99 -18.04
N LEU A 760 8.04 -24.48 -16.84
CA LEU A 760 7.20 -24.68 -15.68
C LEU A 760 5.83 -24.00 -15.83
N VAL A 761 5.79 -22.77 -16.35
CA VAL A 761 4.55 -22.05 -16.65
C VAL A 761 3.73 -22.80 -17.71
N ILE A 762 4.37 -23.28 -18.78
CA ILE A 762 3.70 -24.08 -19.81
C ILE A 762 3.16 -25.40 -19.23
N LEU A 763 3.93 -26.09 -18.40
CA LEU A 763 3.51 -27.34 -17.75
C LEU A 763 2.34 -27.10 -16.79
N LEU A 764 2.36 -26.01 -16.03
CA LEU A 764 1.26 -25.62 -15.14
C LEU A 764 0.01 -25.23 -15.93
N ALA A 765 0.18 -24.47 -17.02
CA ALA A 765 -0.89 -24.11 -17.94
C ALA A 765 -1.49 -25.34 -18.63
N ALA A 766 -0.70 -26.40 -18.88
CA ALA A 766 -1.19 -27.67 -19.43
C ALA A 766 -1.97 -28.51 -18.40
N CYS A 767 -1.76 -28.32 -17.09
CA CYS A 767 -2.52 -29.01 -16.05
C CYS A 767 -4.01 -28.58 -16.04
N VAL A 768 -4.29 -27.30 -16.33
CA VAL A 768 -5.62 -26.70 -16.35
C VAL A 768 -6.56 -27.39 -17.38
N PRO A 769 -6.22 -27.50 -18.69
CA PRO A 769 -7.04 -28.21 -19.66
C PRO A 769 -7.09 -29.72 -19.39
N CYS A 770 -6.04 -30.34 -18.82
CA CYS A 770 -6.07 -31.76 -18.43
C CYS A 770 -7.12 -32.02 -17.33
N LEU A 771 -7.16 -31.17 -16.30
CA LEU A 771 -8.17 -31.22 -15.25
C LEU A 771 -9.58 -30.95 -15.80
N TRP A 772 -9.72 -30.00 -16.73
CA TRP A 772 -11.00 -29.73 -17.39
C TRP A 772 -11.51 -30.90 -18.23
N LEU A 773 -10.64 -31.55 -19.00
CA LEU A 773 -10.99 -32.69 -19.85
C LEU A 773 -11.37 -33.92 -19.02
N THR A 774 -10.63 -34.19 -17.94
CA THR A 774 -10.95 -35.28 -17.01
C THR A 774 -12.28 -35.00 -16.28
N PHE A 775 -12.51 -33.77 -15.84
CA PHE A 775 -13.79 -33.34 -15.27
C PHE A 775 -14.95 -33.53 -16.25
N SER A 776 -14.77 -33.10 -17.50
CA SER A 776 -15.75 -33.26 -18.56
C SER A 776 -16.04 -34.73 -18.88
N PHE A 777 -15.01 -35.60 -18.84
CA PHE A 777 -15.15 -37.03 -19.03
C PHE A 777 -16.01 -37.68 -17.94
N TYR A 778 -15.71 -37.42 -16.66
CA TYR A 778 -16.49 -37.95 -15.54
C TYR A 778 -17.94 -37.45 -15.58
N LEU A 779 -18.15 -36.17 -15.89
CA LEU A 779 -19.49 -35.61 -16.04
C LEU A 779 -20.28 -36.26 -17.18
N ARG A 780 -19.69 -36.47 -18.36
CA ARG A 780 -20.38 -37.12 -19.48
C ARG A 780 -20.68 -38.58 -19.20
N ARG A 781 -19.76 -39.28 -18.52
CA ARG A 781 -19.88 -40.71 -18.23
C ARG A 781 -20.97 -41.01 -17.20
N PHE A 782 -21.11 -40.15 -16.18
CA PHE A 782 -21.97 -40.40 -15.02
C PHE A 782 -23.10 -39.38 -14.86
N GLY A 783 -23.24 -38.39 -15.76
CA GLY A 783 -24.24 -37.32 -15.67
C GLY A 783 -25.70 -37.79 -15.57
N GLY A 784 -26.01 -39.00 -16.05
CA GLY A 784 -27.36 -39.59 -15.99
C GLY A 784 -27.77 -40.16 -14.63
N THR A 785 -26.86 -40.27 -13.65
CA THR A 785 -27.14 -40.87 -12.32
C THR A 785 -27.44 -39.83 -11.24
N PHE A 786 -27.49 -38.55 -11.60
CA PHE A 786 -27.71 -37.46 -10.66
C PHE A 786 -29.20 -37.13 -10.52
N ASP A 787 -29.67 -36.98 -9.27
CA ASP A 787 -30.98 -36.40 -8.97
C ASP A 787 -31.08 -34.90 -9.32
N MET A 788 -29.94 -34.26 -9.64
CA MET A 788 -29.81 -32.83 -9.96
C MET A 788 -29.45 -32.63 -11.44
N PRO A 789 -29.93 -31.55 -12.08
CA PRO A 789 -29.73 -31.35 -13.52
C PRO A 789 -28.26 -31.10 -13.88
N PHE A 790 -27.81 -31.74 -14.97
CA PHE A 790 -26.42 -31.80 -15.43
C PHE A 790 -25.71 -30.44 -15.51
N TRP A 791 -26.42 -29.38 -15.86
CA TRP A 791 -25.85 -28.04 -16.04
C TRP A 791 -25.26 -27.46 -14.75
N ARG A 792 -25.75 -27.85 -13.56
CA ARG A 792 -25.27 -27.32 -12.27
C ARG A 792 -23.80 -27.63 -11.98
N PHE A 793 -23.26 -28.71 -12.54
CA PHE A 793 -21.87 -29.11 -12.29
C PHE A 793 -20.87 -28.54 -13.30
N VAL A 794 -21.34 -28.06 -14.45
CA VAL A 794 -20.49 -27.53 -15.54
C VAL A 794 -20.09 -26.06 -15.29
N TRP A 795 -20.97 -25.27 -14.69
CA TRP A 795 -20.77 -23.82 -14.56
C TRP A 795 -19.61 -23.42 -13.66
N LEU A 796 -19.38 -24.12 -12.55
CA LEU A 796 -18.33 -23.74 -11.58
C LEU A 796 -16.90 -23.81 -12.16
N PRO A 797 -16.48 -24.90 -12.80
CA PRO A 797 -15.16 -24.92 -13.41
C PRO A 797 -15.09 -24.02 -14.66
N LEU A 798 -16.21 -23.82 -15.38
CA LEU A 798 -16.24 -22.90 -16.51
C LEU A 798 -15.99 -21.46 -16.03
N LEU A 799 -16.61 -21.08 -14.92
CA LEU A 799 -16.40 -19.79 -14.26
C LEU A 799 -14.93 -19.63 -13.83
N SER A 800 -14.29 -20.69 -13.31
CA SER A 800 -12.87 -20.66 -12.95
C SER A 800 -11.96 -20.40 -14.16
N LEU A 801 -12.30 -20.94 -15.33
CA LEU A 801 -11.56 -20.70 -16.58
C LEU A 801 -11.83 -19.29 -17.12
N LEU A 802 -13.09 -18.86 -17.15
CA LEU A 802 -13.45 -17.50 -17.56
C LEU A 802 -12.80 -16.46 -16.64
N TRP A 803 -12.69 -16.76 -15.35
CA TRP A 803 -12.00 -15.92 -14.37
C TRP A 803 -10.51 -15.78 -14.71
N LEU A 804 -9.81 -16.90 -14.97
CA LEU A 804 -8.42 -16.89 -15.42
C LEU A 804 -8.25 -16.03 -16.68
N VAL A 805 -9.11 -16.21 -17.69
CA VAL A 805 -9.06 -15.44 -18.94
C VAL A 805 -9.30 -13.96 -18.69
N PHE A 806 -10.32 -13.60 -17.91
CA PHE A 806 -10.65 -12.21 -17.60
C PHE A 806 -9.47 -11.50 -16.92
N ASN A 807 -8.85 -12.13 -15.93
CA ASN A 807 -7.68 -11.57 -15.23
C ASN A 807 -6.50 -11.36 -16.18
N LEU A 808 -6.22 -12.32 -17.04
CA LEU A 808 -5.15 -12.20 -18.04
C LEU A 808 -5.46 -11.09 -19.04
N VAL A 809 -6.72 -10.98 -19.52
CA VAL A 809 -7.13 -9.93 -20.45
C VAL A 809 -6.95 -8.55 -19.83
N VAL A 810 -7.38 -8.35 -18.58
CA VAL A 810 -7.17 -7.07 -17.87
C VAL A 810 -5.69 -6.77 -17.71
N LEU A 811 -4.89 -7.74 -17.25
CA LEU A 811 -3.45 -7.55 -17.10
C LEU A 811 -2.75 -7.22 -18.43
N PHE A 812 -3.11 -7.92 -19.52
CA PHE A 812 -2.58 -7.63 -20.85
C PHE A 812 -3.06 -6.28 -21.36
N HIS A 813 -4.29 -5.87 -21.06
CA HIS A 813 -4.80 -4.55 -21.44
C HIS A 813 -3.97 -3.43 -20.79
N GLU A 814 -3.75 -3.51 -19.47
CA GLU A 814 -2.95 -2.51 -18.73
C GLU A 814 -1.48 -2.49 -19.20
N LEU A 815 -0.89 -3.68 -19.41
CA LEU A 815 0.52 -3.79 -19.84
C LEU A 815 0.74 -3.41 -21.32
N ALA A 816 -0.28 -3.53 -22.17
CA ALA A 816 -0.17 -3.21 -23.59
C ALA A 816 -0.31 -1.71 -23.89
N ASP A 817 -0.76 -0.91 -22.92
CA ASP A 817 -0.86 0.53 -23.11
C ASP A 817 0.55 1.15 -23.24
N GLY A 818 0.81 1.75 -24.40
CA GLY A 818 2.12 2.34 -24.71
C GLY A 818 2.47 3.58 -23.89
N THR A 819 1.49 4.18 -23.20
CA THR A 819 1.68 5.39 -22.38
C THR A 819 1.77 5.10 -20.88
N VAL A 820 0.96 4.16 -20.37
CA VAL A 820 0.88 3.85 -18.93
C VAL A 820 1.37 2.45 -18.55
N GLY A 821 1.50 1.52 -19.50
CA GLY A 821 1.83 0.12 -19.21
C GLY A 821 3.20 -0.11 -18.57
N SER A 822 4.22 0.69 -18.93
CA SER A 822 5.53 0.63 -18.27
C SER A 822 5.50 1.18 -16.84
N LEU A 823 4.67 2.19 -16.57
CA LEU A 823 4.48 2.79 -15.25
C LEU A 823 3.71 1.84 -14.33
N PHE A 824 2.68 1.18 -14.88
CA PHE A 824 1.97 0.10 -14.22
C PHE A 824 2.91 -1.05 -13.88
N ALA A 825 3.78 -1.45 -14.81
CA ALA A 825 4.76 -2.50 -14.62
C ALA A 825 5.79 -2.18 -13.52
N LEU A 826 6.27 -0.93 -13.45
CA LEU A 826 7.14 -0.45 -12.37
C LEU A 826 6.46 -0.63 -11.01
N ARG A 827 5.23 -0.13 -10.83
CA ARG A 827 4.48 -0.30 -9.56
C ARG A 827 4.17 -1.76 -9.22
N CYS A 828 3.99 -2.63 -10.22
CA CYS A 828 3.81 -4.08 -10.02
C CYS A 828 5.05 -4.77 -9.44
N VAL A 829 6.24 -4.33 -9.84
CA VAL A 829 7.53 -4.91 -9.42
C VAL A 829 7.88 -4.47 -7.99
N HIS A 830 7.58 -3.23 -7.61
CA HIS A 830 7.75 -2.73 -6.25
C HIS A 830 6.56 -3.09 -5.34
N LEU A 831 6.47 -4.36 -4.94
CA LEU A 831 5.33 -4.91 -4.18
C LEU A 831 5.05 -4.17 -2.85
N ALA A 832 6.08 -3.65 -2.17
CA ALA A 832 5.96 -2.96 -0.88
C ALA A 832 5.83 -1.43 -0.98
N SER A 833 5.68 -0.89 -2.20
CA SER A 833 5.49 0.55 -2.44
C SER A 833 4.21 1.13 -1.84
N GLY A 834 3.24 0.29 -1.46
CA GLY A 834 1.88 0.70 -1.09
C GLY A 834 1.02 1.17 -2.27
N ALA A 835 1.65 1.56 -3.39
CA ALA A 835 0.99 1.88 -4.66
C ALA A 835 0.90 0.67 -5.61
N SER A 836 1.37 -0.52 -5.18
CA SER A 836 1.40 -1.71 -6.02
C SER A 836 0.00 -2.32 -6.22
N PRO A 837 -0.50 -2.41 -7.45
CA PRO A 837 -1.82 -2.98 -7.71
C PRO A 837 -1.88 -4.49 -7.49
N LEU A 838 -0.73 -5.18 -7.48
CA LEU A 838 -0.68 -6.64 -7.37
C LEU A 838 -0.78 -7.14 -5.93
N LEU A 839 -0.34 -6.36 -4.94
CA LEU A 839 -0.30 -6.83 -3.56
C LEU A 839 -1.68 -7.26 -3.02
N PRO A 840 -2.78 -6.49 -3.21
CA PRO A 840 -4.12 -6.94 -2.84
C PRO A 840 -4.54 -8.23 -3.55
N LEU A 841 -4.21 -8.36 -4.85
CA LEU A 841 -4.55 -9.53 -5.65
C LEU A 841 -3.80 -10.79 -5.20
N LEU A 842 -2.50 -10.66 -4.90
CA LEU A 842 -1.67 -11.75 -4.37
C LEU A 842 -2.19 -12.24 -3.01
N LEU A 843 -2.57 -11.32 -2.12
CA LEU A 843 -3.14 -11.64 -0.80
C LEU A 843 -4.52 -12.30 -0.92
N ALA A 844 -5.40 -11.78 -1.78
CA ALA A 844 -6.71 -12.38 -2.04
C ALA A 844 -6.58 -13.79 -2.67
N SER A 845 -5.65 -13.98 -3.61
CA SER A 845 -5.35 -15.28 -4.22
C SER A 845 -4.73 -16.26 -3.23
N ALA A 846 -3.87 -15.80 -2.32
CA ALA A 846 -3.40 -16.62 -1.20
C ALA A 846 -4.59 -17.08 -0.32
N GLY A 847 -5.56 -16.20 -0.07
CA GLY A 847 -6.84 -16.53 0.55
C GLY A 847 -7.55 -17.65 -0.22
N LEU A 848 -7.82 -17.48 -1.52
CA LEU A 848 -8.50 -18.50 -2.33
C LEU A 848 -7.74 -19.85 -2.38
N LEU A 849 -6.41 -19.84 -2.38
CA LEU A 849 -5.58 -21.05 -2.29
C LEU A 849 -5.75 -21.76 -0.94
N THR A 850 -5.86 -21.02 0.17
CA THR A 850 -6.18 -21.63 1.46
C THR A 850 -7.59 -22.24 1.47
N ALA A 851 -8.54 -21.66 0.73
CA ALA A 851 -9.90 -22.21 0.56
C ALA A 851 -9.84 -23.56 -0.15
N ALA A 852 -9.08 -23.63 -1.24
CA ALA A 852 -8.87 -24.86 -1.99
C ALA A 852 -8.21 -25.94 -1.12
N ALA A 853 -7.15 -25.58 -0.38
CA ALA A 853 -6.47 -26.50 0.53
C ALA A 853 -7.41 -27.05 1.62
N VAL A 854 -8.23 -26.20 2.24
CA VAL A 854 -9.19 -26.62 3.28
C VAL A 854 -10.27 -27.54 2.72
N ASN A 855 -10.79 -27.26 1.53
CA ASN A 855 -11.80 -28.13 0.90
C ASN A 855 -11.22 -29.47 0.41
N LEU A 856 -10.01 -29.47 -0.15
CA LEU A 856 -9.29 -30.71 -0.50
C LEU A 856 -9.00 -31.54 0.76
N ASN A 857 -8.63 -30.89 1.86
CA ASN A 857 -8.47 -31.57 3.14
C ASN A 857 -9.80 -32.13 3.67
N ALA A 858 -10.91 -31.40 3.55
CA ALA A 858 -12.22 -31.89 3.96
C ALA A 858 -12.66 -33.14 3.16
N LEU A 859 -12.48 -33.11 1.83
CA LEU A 859 -12.83 -34.23 0.95
C LEU A 859 -11.93 -35.45 1.16
N THR A 860 -10.63 -35.25 1.39
CA THR A 860 -9.72 -36.36 1.72
C THR A 860 -10.00 -36.97 3.08
N LEU A 861 -10.35 -36.16 4.08
CA LEU A 861 -10.84 -36.67 5.37
C LEU A 861 -12.12 -37.50 5.19
N ALA A 862 -13.04 -37.08 4.30
CA ALA A 862 -14.25 -37.84 4.01
C ALA A 862 -13.97 -39.16 3.28
N ARG A 863 -13.02 -39.18 2.34
CA ARG A 863 -12.62 -40.40 1.62
C ARG A 863 -11.91 -41.41 2.52
N ASP A 864 -10.90 -40.95 3.27
CA ASP A 864 -9.94 -41.85 3.92
C ASP A 864 -10.27 -42.12 5.39
N ARG A 865 -11.15 -41.32 6.02
CA ARG A 865 -11.36 -41.32 7.47
C ARG A 865 -12.81 -41.21 7.94
N ASP A 866 -13.80 -41.42 7.07
CA ASP A 866 -15.20 -41.48 7.52
C ASP A 866 -15.39 -42.74 8.38
N PRO A 867 -15.67 -42.62 9.69
CA PRO A 867 -15.88 -43.78 10.52
C PRO A 867 -17.26 -44.42 10.29
N GLN A 868 -18.16 -43.74 9.55
CA GLN A 868 -19.57 -44.07 9.35
C GLN A 868 -20.37 -44.17 10.67
N VAL A 869 -21.67 -43.95 10.59
CA VAL A 869 -22.57 -44.06 11.76
C VAL A 869 -23.04 -45.52 11.89
N PRO A 870 -23.01 -46.13 13.09
CA PRO A 870 -23.57 -47.48 13.28
C PRO A 870 -25.10 -47.48 13.06
N LEU A 871 -25.61 -48.52 12.39
CA LEU A 871 -27.03 -48.69 12.09
C LEU A 871 -27.81 -49.10 13.35
N LEU A 872 -28.78 -48.27 13.75
CA LEU A 872 -29.69 -48.56 14.88
C LEU A 872 -30.88 -49.41 14.40
N PRO A 873 -31.27 -50.49 15.11
CA PRO A 873 -32.48 -51.25 14.77
C PRO A 873 -33.77 -50.43 15.03
N PRO A 874 -34.82 -50.59 14.20
CA PRO A 874 -36.10 -49.93 14.43
C PRO A 874 -36.77 -50.43 15.73
N GLY A 875 -37.29 -49.50 16.55
CA GLY A 875 -38.07 -49.80 17.77
C GLY A 875 -37.44 -49.42 19.12
N LEU A 876 -36.40 -48.57 19.14
CA LEU A 876 -35.63 -48.20 20.35
C LEU A 876 -35.68 -46.70 20.69
N GLY A 877 -36.79 -46.03 20.36
CA GLY A 877 -37.02 -44.60 20.68
C GLY A 877 -36.37 -43.60 19.71
N VAL A 878 -35.54 -44.08 18.78
CA VAL A 878 -34.98 -43.31 17.66
C VAL A 878 -35.41 -43.99 16.37
N ASP A 879 -36.16 -43.30 15.52
CA ASP A 879 -36.56 -43.84 14.22
C ASP A 879 -35.34 -43.99 13.31
N ALA A 880 -35.10 -45.21 12.82
CA ALA A 880 -33.95 -45.55 11.98
C ALA A 880 -33.92 -44.70 10.69
N GLY A 881 -35.10 -44.35 10.15
CA GLY A 881 -35.21 -43.47 8.99
C GLY A 881 -34.75 -42.03 9.26
N THR A 882 -35.01 -41.51 10.47
CA THR A 882 -34.63 -40.15 10.86
C THR A 882 -33.11 -40.01 11.03
N MET A 883 -32.45 -41.01 11.61
CA MET A 883 -30.99 -41.03 11.77
C MET A 883 -30.26 -41.16 10.44
N ASP A 884 -30.76 -42.02 9.55
CA ASP A 884 -30.17 -42.19 8.22
C ASP A 884 -30.35 -40.93 7.36
N LEU A 885 -31.51 -40.27 7.46
CA LEU A 885 -31.74 -38.98 6.82
C LEU A 885 -30.80 -37.88 7.37
N CYS A 886 -30.59 -37.84 8.70
CA CYS A 886 -29.65 -36.89 9.32
C CYS A 886 -28.22 -37.14 8.85
N ARG A 887 -27.79 -38.42 8.84
CA ARG A 887 -26.47 -38.82 8.32
C ARG A 887 -26.31 -38.39 6.86
N LYS A 888 -27.27 -38.70 6.00
CA LYS A 888 -27.23 -38.33 4.58
C LYS A 888 -27.09 -36.82 4.40
N ARG A 889 -27.90 -36.03 5.10
CA ARG A 889 -27.81 -34.56 5.09
C ARG A 889 -26.46 -34.05 5.59
N LEU A 890 -25.89 -34.67 6.62
CA LEU A 890 -24.59 -34.28 7.17
C LEU A 890 -23.46 -34.60 6.18
N THR A 891 -23.45 -35.79 5.60
CA THR A 891 -22.51 -36.18 4.53
C THR A 891 -22.65 -35.25 3.31
N ASP A 892 -23.87 -34.91 2.89
CA ASP A 892 -24.11 -33.97 1.79
C ASP A 892 -23.48 -32.59 2.05
N ARG A 893 -23.49 -32.09 3.29
CA ARG A 893 -22.84 -30.81 3.65
C ARG A 893 -21.34 -30.95 3.86
N ILE A 894 -20.85 -32.07 4.34
CA ILE A 894 -19.41 -32.33 4.51
C ILE A 894 -18.73 -32.52 3.15
N GLU A 895 -19.38 -33.17 2.18
CA GLU A 895 -18.84 -33.39 0.84
C GLU A 895 -19.24 -32.29 -0.16
N CYS A 896 -19.93 -31.26 0.29
CA CYS A 896 -20.32 -30.12 -0.54
C CYS A 896 -19.09 -29.34 -1.01
N TRP A 897 -18.93 -29.20 -2.33
CA TRP A 897 -17.78 -28.54 -2.95
C TRP A 897 -18.13 -27.31 -3.81
N GLY A 898 -19.41 -27.00 -4.01
CA GLY A 898 -19.83 -25.89 -4.87
C GLY A 898 -21.14 -25.23 -4.44
N PHE A 899 -22.27 -25.94 -4.54
CA PHE A 899 -23.57 -25.40 -4.18
C PHE A 899 -24.11 -26.03 -2.90
N LEU A 900 -24.52 -25.18 -1.95
CA LEU A 900 -25.28 -25.63 -0.79
C LEU A 900 -26.67 -26.14 -1.24
N PRO A 901 -27.11 -27.34 -0.82
CA PRO A 901 -28.49 -27.76 -1.04
C PRO A 901 -29.50 -26.73 -0.48
N PRO A 902 -30.69 -26.61 -1.10
CA PRO A 902 -31.75 -25.72 -0.63
C PRO A 902 -32.33 -26.18 0.72
N PRO A 903 -32.79 -25.25 1.60
CA PRO A 903 -32.99 -23.81 1.36
C PRO A 903 -31.76 -22.91 1.58
N GLU A 904 -30.69 -23.40 2.21
CA GLU A 904 -29.56 -22.57 2.67
C GLU A 904 -28.81 -21.91 1.51
N GLY A 905 -28.65 -22.61 0.37
CA GLY A 905 -28.01 -22.05 -0.82
C GLY A 905 -28.78 -20.88 -1.45
N LEU A 906 -30.11 -20.90 -1.41
CA LEU A 906 -30.95 -19.81 -1.93
C LEU A 906 -30.87 -18.58 -1.03
N VAL A 907 -30.90 -18.78 0.29
CA VAL A 907 -30.74 -17.69 1.28
C VAL A 907 -29.37 -17.04 1.15
N LEU A 908 -28.31 -17.83 0.98
CA LEU A 908 -26.96 -17.30 0.75
C LEU A 908 -26.89 -16.48 -0.54
N LEU A 909 -27.44 -17.00 -1.65
CA LEU A 909 -27.46 -16.29 -2.92
C LEU A 909 -28.21 -14.96 -2.82
N LEU A 910 -29.42 -14.96 -2.25
CA LEU A 910 -30.23 -13.76 -2.05
C LEU A 910 -29.52 -12.76 -1.12
N GLY A 911 -28.90 -13.25 -0.04
CA GLY A 911 -28.14 -12.43 0.89
C GLY A 911 -26.93 -11.75 0.24
N VAL A 912 -26.20 -12.45 -0.64
CA VAL A 912 -25.07 -11.87 -1.37
C VAL A 912 -25.55 -10.90 -2.45
N LEU A 913 -26.62 -11.21 -3.18
CA LEU A 913 -27.20 -10.25 -4.13
C LEU A 913 -27.67 -8.96 -3.43
N LEU A 914 -28.30 -9.08 -2.26
CA LEU A 914 -28.66 -7.95 -1.42
C LEU A 914 -27.41 -7.19 -0.96
N ALA A 915 -26.37 -7.88 -0.49
CA ALA A 915 -25.12 -7.25 -0.08
C ALA A 915 -24.45 -6.50 -1.25
N CYS A 916 -24.41 -7.08 -2.45
CA CYS A 916 -23.89 -6.40 -3.64
C CYS A 916 -24.74 -5.17 -4.02
N ALA A 917 -26.06 -5.25 -3.85
CA ALA A 917 -26.98 -4.14 -4.12
C ALA A 917 -26.88 -3.01 -3.08
N VAL A 918 -26.51 -3.31 -1.84
CA VAL A 918 -26.36 -2.32 -0.76
C VAL A 918 -24.96 -1.72 -0.72
N LEU A 919 -23.92 -2.56 -0.85
CA LEU A 919 -22.53 -2.16 -0.66
C LEU A 919 -21.88 -1.60 -1.93
N HIS A 920 -22.43 -1.89 -3.11
CA HIS A 920 -21.85 -1.47 -4.40
C HIS A 920 -20.33 -1.72 -4.50
N PRO A 921 -19.89 -3.00 -4.52
CA PRO A 921 -18.48 -3.37 -4.39
C PRO A 921 -17.52 -2.73 -5.41
N PHE A 922 -18.00 -2.42 -6.62
CA PHE A 922 -17.20 -1.74 -7.63
C PHE A 922 -16.93 -0.26 -7.31
N LEU A 923 -17.81 0.40 -6.55
CA LEU A 923 -17.57 1.74 -6.03
C LEU A 923 -16.61 1.71 -4.83
N LEU A 924 -16.75 0.70 -3.96
CA LEU A 924 -15.87 0.51 -2.81
C LEU A 924 -14.42 0.30 -3.24
N PHE A 925 -14.17 -0.65 -4.14
CA PHE A 925 -12.83 -1.01 -4.60
C PHE A 925 -12.38 -0.23 -5.85
N SER A 926 -12.81 1.04 -5.96
CA SER A 926 -12.36 1.97 -6.99
C SER A 926 -10.84 2.17 -6.89
N SER A 927 -10.15 1.85 -7.99
CA SER A 927 -8.70 1.81 -8.11
C SER A 927 -8.15 3.04 -8.83
N ILE A 928 -6.89 3.38 -8.54
CA ILE A 928 -6.12 4.40 -9.26
C ILE A 928 -5.67 3.86 -10.64
N ASP A 929 -5.78 2.56 -10.89
CA ASP A 929 -5.35 1.93 -12.15
C ASP A 929 -6.51 1.80 -13.16
N GLY A 930 -7.56 2.61 -13.00
CA GLY A 930 -8.68 2.68 -13.94
C GLY A 930 -9.81 1.67 -13.70
N GLN A 931 -10.74 1.64 -14.65
CA GLN A 931 -12.02 0.92 -14.52
C GLN A 931 -11.86 -0.60 -14.61
N TRP A 932 -10.98 -1.10 -15.48
CA TRP A 932 -10.75 -2.54 -15.62
C TRP A 932 -10.16 -3.15 -14.37
N MET A 933 -9.19 -2.47 -13.74
CA MET A 933 -8.65 -2.87 -12.45
C MET A 933 -9.69 -2.77 -11.34
N THR A 934 -10.53 -1.73 -11.34
CA THR A 934 -11.68 -1.61 -10.41
C THR A 934 -12.64 -2.80 -10.53
N MET A 935 -13.00 -3.20 -11.76
CA MET A 935 -13.82 -4.40 -11.99
C MET A 935 -13.12 -5.66 -11.47
N LEU A 936 -11.81 -5.79 -11.74
CA LEU A 936 -11.02 -6.93 -11.29
C LEU A 936 -11.01 -7.04 -9.75
N TYR A 937 -10.75 -5.94 -9.03
CA TYR A 937 -10.83 -5.94 -7.57
C TYR A 937 -12.24 -6.28 -7.10
N GLY A 938 -13.27 -5.61 -7.63
CA GLY A 938 -14.66 -5.85 -7.25
C GLY A 938 -15.05 -7.33 -7.36
N TYR A 939 -14.77 -7.96 -8.50
CA TYR A 939 -15.04 -9.39 -8.66
C TYR A 939 -14.17 -10.27 -7.75
N THR A 940 -12.88 -9.95 -7.58
CA THR A 940 -11.98 -10.72 -6.71
C THR A 940 -12.48 -10.72 -5.26
N PHE A 941 -12.81 -9.55 -4.72
CA PHE A 941 -13.35 -9.42 -3.36
C PHE A 941 -14.75 -10.05 -3.23
N ILE A 942 -15.64 -9.93 -4.23
CA ILE A 942 -16.93 -10.63 -4.24
C ILE A 942 -16.73 -12.15 -4.18
N THR A 943 -15.82 -12.71 -4.99
CA THR A 943 -15.57 -14.16 -4.99
C THR A 943 -14.95 -14.62 -3.67
N ALA A 944 -14.00 -13.86 -3.11
CA ALA A 944 -13.42 -14.16 -1.80
C ALA A 944 -14.48 -14.12 -0.69
N LEU A 945 -15.29 -13.07 -0.62
CA LEU A 945 -16.39 -12.95 0.35
C LEU A 945 -17.45 -14.04 0.17
N TRP A 946 -17.78 -14.40 -1.08
CA TRP A 946 -18.66 -15.53 -1.37
C TRP A 946 -18.10 -16.83 -0.79
N THR A 947 -16.81 -17.12 -1.01
CA THR A 947 -16.21 -18.35 -0.47
C THR A 947 -16.22 -18.39 1.06
N ILE A 948 -15.95 -17.26 1.72
CA ILE A 948 -16.02 -17.13 3.18
C ILE A 948 -17.45 -17.34 3.67
N ALA A 949 -18.43 -16.65 3.09
CA ALA A 949 -19.83 -16.74 3.47
C ALA A 949 -20.40 -18.15 3.23
N TRP A 950 -20.04 -18.77 2.11
CA TRP A 950 -20.39 -20.16 1.79
C TRP A 950 -19.85 -21.14 2.82
N LEU A 951 -18.57 -21.01 3.21
CA LEU A 951 -17.96 -21.85 4.24
C LEU A 951 -18.57 -21.60 5.62
N TRP A 952 -18.94 -20.36 5.93
CA TRP A 952 -19.59 -19.99 7.18
C TRP A 952 -21.01 -20.58 7.30
N VAL A 953 -21.84 -20.47 6.26
CA VAL A 953 -23.17 -21.10 6.24
C VAL A 953 -23.05 -22.62 6.34
N ARG A 954 -22.08 -23.22 5.62
CA ARG A 954 -21.79 -24.65 5.69
C ARG A 954 -21.37 -25.07 7.10
N PHE A 955 -20.51 -24.30 7.77
CA PHE A 955 -20.08 -24.53 9.15
C PHE A 955 -21.28 -24.55 10.11
N ILE A 956 -22.17 -23.55 10.02
CA ILE A 956 -23.39 -23.49 10.85
C ILE A 956 -24.33 -24.67 10.54
N ALA A 957 -24.51 -25.02 9.27
CA ALA A 957 -25.38 -26.12 8.87
C ALA A 957 -24.89 -27.48 9.38
N ILE A 958 -23.58 -27.75 9.27
CA ILE A 958 -22.95 -28.96 9.82
C ILE A 958 -23.15 -29.02 11.33
N TRP A 959 -22.96 -27.90 12.05
CA TRP A 959 -23.21 -27.86 13.49
C TRP A 959 -24.68 -28.10 13.84
N LYS A 960 -25.65 -27.47 13.16
CA LYS A 960 -27.08 -27.69 13.42
C LYS A 960 -27.48 -29.17 13.28
N LEU A 961 -26.97 -29.84 12.24
CA LEU A 961 -27.22 -31.26 12.01
C LEU A 961 -26.51 -32.15 13.04
N LEU A 962 -25.27 -31.83 13.41
CA LEU A 962 -24.56 -32.53 14.47
C LEU A 962 -25.28 -32.39 15.81
N ARG A 963 -25.72 -31.19 16.15
CA ARG A 963 -26.47 -30.91 17.37
C ARG A 963 -27.79 -31.70 17.42
N PHE A 964 -28.51 -31.76 16.31
CA PHE A 964 -29.71 -32.61 16.22
C PHE A 964 -29.39 -34.09 16.51
N LEU A 965 -28.27 -34.61 15.97
CA LEU A 965 -27.79 -35.96 16.27
C LEU A 965 -27.44 -36.12 17.77
N LEU A 966 -26.81 -35.13 18.40
CA LEU A 966 -26.45 -35.15 19.82
C LEU A 966 -27.70 -35.11 20.72
N GLU A 967 -28.70 -34.30 20.37
CA GLU A 967 -29.99 -34.22 21.08
C GLU A 967 -30.75 -35.56 20.99
N LEU A 968 -30.71 -36.23 19.83
CA LEU A 968 -31.25 -37.59 19.68
C LEU A 968 -30.51 -38.62 20.55
N LEU A 969 -29.18 -38.49 20.68
CA LEU A 969 -28.37 -39.37 21.53
C LEU A 969 -28.62 -39.10 23.03
N GLU A 970 -28.81 -37.85 23.44
CA GLU A 970 -29.16 -37.51 24.84
C GLU A 970 -30.56 -38.02 25.21
N GLY A 971 -31.49 -38.05 24.26
CA GLY A 971 -32.81 -38.65 24.42
C GLY A 971 -32.79 -40.18 24.54
N SER A 972 -31.65 -40.83 24.25
CA SER A 972 -31.52 -42.29 24.25
C SER A 972 -30.91 -42.84 25.55
N PRO A 973 -31.10 -44.14 25.85
CA PRO A 973 -30.42 -44.83 26.95
C PRO A 973 -28.88 -44.76 26.90
N MET A 974 -28.30 -44.41 25.74
CA MET A 974 -26.85 -44.34 25.53
C MET A 974 -26.16 -43.20 26.29
N ARG A 975 -26.90 -42.17 26.73
CA ARG A 975 -26.32 -41.01 27.42
C ARG A 975 -25.43 -41.38 28.62
N PHE A 976 -25.76 -42.46 29.33
CA PHE A 976 -24.98 -42.94 30.47
C PHE A 976 -23.70 -43.68 30.08
N ALA A 977 -23.67 -44.25 28.87
CA ALA A 977 -22.46 -44.88 28.34
C ALA A 977 -21.39 -43.84 27.99
N PHE A 978 -21.78 -42.65 27.52
CA PHE A 978 -20.85 -41.56 27.24
C PHE A 978 -20.13 -41.05 28.49
N SER A 979 -20.75 -41.09 29.67
CA SER A 979 -20.10 -40.73 30.94
C SER A 979 -19.10 -41.77 31.46
N ARG A 980 -19.13 -43.00 30.95
CA ARG A 980 -18.17 -44.06 31.31
C ARG A 980 -17.00 -44.17 30.34
N LEU A 981 -17.01 -43.40 29.25
CA LEU A 981 -15.91 -43.42 28.28
C LEU A 981 -14.62 -42.86 28.90
N PRO A 982 -13.46 -43.49 28.63
CA PRO A 982 -12.17 -42.97 29.09
C PRO A 982 -11.86 -41.56 28.56
N LYS A 983 -11.12 -40.75 29.34
CA LYS A 983 -10.65 -39.39 28.98
C LYS A 983 -9.99 -39.24 27.60
N VAL A 984 -9.51 -40.32 27.00
CA VAL A 984 -8.91 -40.32 25.65
C VAL A 984 -9.96 -39.94 24.58
N PHE A 985 -11.25 -40.16 24.85
CA PHE A 985 -12.40 -39.78 24.01
C PHE A 985 -12.81 -38.31 24.16
N SER A 986 -12.20 -37.55 25.08
CA SER A 986 -12.44 -36.12 25.26
C SER A 986 -12.19 -35.33 23.99
N LEU A 987 -13.03 -34.30 23.76
CA LEU A 987 -12.93 -33.37 22.65
C LEU A 987 -12.01 -32.18 22.97
N ALA A 988 -11.66 -31.94 24.24
CA ALA A 988 -10.75 -30.87 24.66
C ALA A 988 -9.39 -30.84 23.90
N PRO A 989 -8.74 -31.98 23.59
CA PRO A 989 -7.49 -32.00 22.81
C PRO A 989 -7.67 -31.65 21.32
N ILE A 990 -8.90 -31.59 20.79
CA ILE A 990 -9.15 -31.25 19.38
C ILE A 990 -8.85 -29.77 19.14
N TRP A 991 -9.02 -28.93 20.16
CA TRP A 991 -8.62 -27.52 20.13
C TRP A 991 -7.08 -27.35 20.19
N SER A 992 -6.34 -28.38 20.63
CA SER A 992 -4.87 -28.46 20.52
C SER A 992 -4.42 -29.15 19.22
N TYR A 993 -3.21 -28.83 18.71
CA TYR A 993 -2.65 -29.47 17.52
C TYR A 993 -2.40 -30.99 17.68
N ALA A 994 -2.35 -31.51 18.92
CA ALA A 994 -2.13 -32.94 19.21
C ALA A 994 -3.34 -33.85 18.92
N GLY A 995 -4.51 -33.28 18.60
CA GLY A 995 -5.76 -34.01 18.37
C GLY A 995 -5.73 -35.02 17.21
N LEU A 996 -4.86 -34.82 16.21
CA LEU A 996 -4.77 -35.67 15.01
C LEU A 996 -4.17 -37.07 15.27
N ARG A 997 -3.33 -37.21 16.31
CA ARG A 997 -2.71 -38.50 16.66
C ARG A 997 -3.72 -39.44 17.35
N ARG A 998 -4.67 -38.87 18.08
CA ARG A 998 -5.66 -39.62 18.86
C ARG A 998 -6.83 -40.16 18.02
N THR A 999 -7.15 -39.58 16.86
CA THR A 999 -8.14 -40.16 15.92
C THR A 999 -7.77 -41.57 15.44
N LEU A 1000 -6.48 -41.91 15.43
CA LEU A 1000 -5.98 -43.23 15.06
C LEU A 1000 -5.87 -44.19 16.24
N ILE A 1001 -5.63 -43.68 17.43
CA ILE A 1001 -5.48 -44.49 18.65
C ILE A 1001 -6.85 -45.01 19.13
N LEU A 1002 -7.92 -44.24 18.94
CA LEU A 1002 -9.24 -44.59 19.46
C LEU A 1002 -9.85 -45.85 18.84
N PRO A 1003 -9.81 -46.06 17.50
CA PRO A 1003 -10.30 -47.30 16.89
C PRO A 1003 -9.51 -48.55 17.32
N MET A 1004 -8.27 -48.40 17.78
CA MET A 1004 -7.44 -49.52 18.25
C MET A 1004 -7.86 -50.01 19.63
N ARG A 1005 -8.47 -49.15 20.45
CA ARG A 1005 -9.01 -49.56 21.75
C ARG A 1005 -10.19 -50.52 21.62
N TRP A 1006 -10.78 -50.66 20.43
CA TRP A 1006 -11.75 -51.71 20.14
C TRP A 1006 -11.29 -53.10 20.57
N PHE A 1007 -10.01 -53.44 20.40
CA PHE A 1007 -9.49 -54.74 20.82
C PHE A 1007 -9.63 -54.98 22.33
N GLU A 1008 -9.62 -53.92 23.15
CA GLU A 1008 -9.85 -53.99 24.59
C GLU A 1008 -11.33 -54.30 24.88
N TYR A 1009 -12.25 -53.58 24.24
CA TYR A 1009 -13.70 -53.74 24.44
C TYR A 1009 -14.22 -55.06 23.86
N ARG A 1010 -13.70 -55.50 22.70
CA ARG A 1010 -14.07 -56.76 22.06
C ARG A 1010 -13.71 -57.98 22.90
N LYS A 1011 -12.61 -57.92 23.67
CA LYS A 1011 -12.20 -59.03 24.56
C LYS A 1011 -13.21 -59.28 25.68
N VAL A 1012 -13.96 -58.26 26.07
CA VAL A 1012 -14.85 -58.28 27.25
C VAL A 1012 -16.33 -58.25 26.86
N ALA A 1013 -16.67 -57.77 25.64
CA ALA A 1013 -18.03 -57.71 25.16
C ALA A 1013 -18.65 -59.11 24.92
N PRO A 1014 -20.00 -59.24 25.00
CA PRO A 1014 -20.70 -60.50 24.76
C PRO A 1014 -20.33 -61.12 23.40
N ARG A 1015 -20.11 -62.44 23.38
CA ARG A 1015 -19.91 -63.18 22.12
C ARG A 1015 -21.24 -63.26 21.37
N VAL A 1016 -21.38 -62.47 20.31
CA VAL A 1016 -22.56 -62.51 19.44
C VAL A 1016 -22.36 -63.62 18.39
N VAL A 1017 -22.85 -64.82 18.67
CA VAL A 1017 -22.80 -65.97 17.73
C VAL A 1017 -24.12 -66.05 16.97
N THR A 1018 -24.08 -65.90 15.64
CA THR A 1018 -25.18 -66.33 14.77
C THR A 1018 -25.03 -67.83 14.45
N PRO A 1019 -26.09 -68.65 14.57
CA PRO A 1019 -25.99 -70.11 14.55
C PRO A 1019 -25.48 -70.74 13.23
N GLU A 1020 -25.40 -70.01 12.11
CA GLU A 1020 -25.07 -70.62 10.81
C GLU A 1020 -23.60 -70.49 10.33
N ARG A 1021 -22.68 -69.77 11.01
CA ARG A 1021 -21.30 -69.55 10.50
C ARG A 1021 -20.18 -69.46 11.54
N ALA A 1022 -20.29 -70.17 12.67
CA ALA A 1022 -19.37 -69.98 13.80
C ALA A 1022 -17.89 -70.39 13.52
N VAL A 1023 -17.60 -71.32 12.61
CA VAL A 1023 -16.23 -71.84 12.39
C VAL A 1023 -15.47 -71.05 11.31
N ASP A 1024 -16.11 -70.70 10.21
CA ASP A 1024 -15.50 -69.87 9.14
C ASP A 1024 -15.24 -68.43 9.59
N GLN A 1025 -16.07 -67.92 10.50
CA GLN A 1025 -15.98 -66.56 11.02
C GLN A 1025 -14.77 -66.40 11.96
N ILE A 1026 -14.42 -67.40 12.79
CA ILE A 1026 -13.25 -67.34 13.68
C ILE A 1026 -11.94 -67.44 12.87
N ALA A 1027 -11.89 -68.30 11.84
CA ALA A 1027 -10.73 -68.39 10.94
C ALA A 1027 -10.57 -67.14 10.05
N GLY A 1028 -11.68 -66.54 9.61
CA GLY A 1028 -11.70 -65.24 8.94
C GLY A 1028 -11.27 -64.09 9.84
N GLU A 1029 -11.67 -64.12 11.12
CA GLU A 1029 -11.31 -63.12 12.14
C GLU A 1029 -9.84 -63.18 12.54
N ALA A 1030 -9.26 -64.37 12.69
CA ALA A 1030 -7.83 -64.51 12.95
C ALA A 1030 -6.99 -63.98 11.77
N LYS A 1031 -7.38 -64.30 10.52
CA LYS A 1031 -6.77 -63.75 9.30
C LYS A 1031 -7.01 -62.24 9.13
N PHE A 1032 -8.10 -61.71 9.68
CA PHE A 1032 -8.42 -60.29 9.65
C PHE A 1032 -7.58 -59.51 10.68
N ILE A 1033 -7.47 -60.03 11.91
CA ILE A 1033 -6.58 -59.48 12.94
C ILE A 1033 -5.13 -59.55 12.48
N ASP A 1034 -4.70 -60.66 11.86
CA ASP A 1034 -3.36 -60.82 11.30
C ASP A 1034 -3.09 -59.82 10.15
N ARG A 1035 -4.08 -59.57 9.27
CA ARG A 1035 -4.01 -58.49 8.25
C ARG A 1035 -3.89 -57.08 8.86
N ILE A 1036 -4.62 -56.80 9.93
CA ILE A 1036 -4.55 -55.50 10.61
C ILE A 1036 -3.23 -55.35 11.37
N VAL A 1037 -2.77 -56.41 12.05
CA VAL A 1037 -1.50 -56.44 12.82
C VAL A 1037 -0.29 -56.38 11.91
N SER A 1038 -0.31 -57.06 10.77
CA SER A 1038 0.73 -56.92 9.73
C SER A 1038 0.69 -55.54 9.06
N GLY A 1039 -0.50 -54.98 8.81
CA GLY A 1039 -0.68 -53.62 8.30
C GLY A 1039 -0.35 -52.50 9.30
N LEU A 1040 -0.37 -52.78 10.61
CA LEU A 1040 0.06 -51.88 11.68
C LEU A 1040 1.59 -51.73 11.76
N GLY A 1041 2.33 -52.72 11.26
CA GLY A 1041 3.79 -52.73 11.22
C GLY A 1041 4.39 -51.85 10.12
N SER A 1042 3.60 -51.46 9.12
CA SER A 1042 3.99 -50.55 8.04
C SER A 1042 3.17 -49.25 8.12
N ASP A 1043 3.73 -48.11 7.71
CA ASP A 1043 2.98 -46.82 7.59
C ASP A 1043 1.81 -46.89 6.57
N GLU A 1044 1.46 -48.08 6.04
CA GLU A 1044 0.50 -48.35 4.97
C GLU A 1044 -0.98 -48.30 5.43
N MET A 1045 -1.29 -48.48 6.73
CA MET A 1045 -2.68 -48.57 7.23
C MET A 1045 -3.55 -47.33 6.97
N LEU A 1046 -2.95 -46.22 6.55
CA LEU A 1046 -3.56 -44.90 6.47
C LEU A 1046 -3.97 -44.43 5.06
N LEU A 1047 -3.57 -45.13 3.99
CA LEU A 1047 -3.78 -44.67 2.61
C LEU A 1047 -4.66 -45.55 1.72
N ASP A 1048 -4.96 -46.80 2.09
CA ASP A 1048 -5.55 -47.79 1.16
C ASP A 1048 -6.97 -48.25 1.57
N ARG A 1049 -7.84 -47.32 2.00
CA ARG A 1049 -9.22 -47.57 2.50
C ARG A 1049 -9.35 -48.55 3.70
N VAL A 1050 -8.26 -49.18 4.14
CA VAL A 1050 -8.18 -50.12 5.28
C VAL A 1050 -8.85 -49.57 6.54
N TYR A 1051 -8.73 -48.27 6.81
CA TYR A 1051 -9.42 -47.64 7.94
C TYR A 1051 -10.94 -47.67 7.82
N VAL A 1052 -11.48 -47.36 6.64
CA VAL A 1052 -12.92 -47.31 6.39
C VAL A 1052 -13.50 -48.72 6.46
N GLU A 1053 -12.84 -49.70 5.81
CA GLU A 1053 -13.22 -51.12 5.89
C GLU A 1053 -13.20 -51.63 7.35
N PHE A 1054 -12.13 -51.31 8.09
CA PHE A 1054 -12.03 -51.63 9.50
C PHE A 1054 -13.14 -50.99 10.33
N SER A 1055 -13.49 -49.74 10.01
CA SER A 1055 -14.54 -48.98 10.67
C SER A 1055 -15.94 -49.53 10.37
N GLU A 1056 -16.17 -50.02 9.14
CA GLU A 1056 -17.39 -50.72 8.74
C GLU A 1056 -17.58 -52.01 9.53
N ASP A 1057 -16.52 -52.80 9.70
CA ASP A 1057 -16.56 -54.03 10.50
C ASP A 1057 -16.87 -53.74 11.97
N GLN A 1058 -16.31 -52.65 12.52
CA GLN A 1058 -16.63 -52.19 13.87
C GLN A 1058 -18.10 -51.76 14.00
N ASN A 1059 -18.64 -51.04 13.01
CA ASN A 1059 -20.04 -50.64 12.99
C ASN A 1059 -20.99 -51.83 12.80
N ARG A 1060 -20.60 -52.83 12.02
CA ARG A 1060 -21.34 -54.09 11.86
C ARG A 1060 -21.41 -54.85 13.17
N TYR A 1061 -20.29 -54.94 13.90
CA TYR A 1061 -20.27 -55.54 15.23
C TYR A 1061 -21.15 -54.76 16.23
N ALA A 1062 -21.12 -53.43 16.22
CA ALA A 1062 -22.01 -52.60 17.04
C ALA A 1062 -23.50 -52.87 16.72
N THR A 1063 -23.83 -53.03 15.44
CA THR A 1063 -25.19 -53.37 14.97
C THR A 1063 -25.63 -54.76 15.44
N LEU A 1064 -24.70 -55.72 15.48
CA LEU A 1064 -24.95 -57.07 15.98
C LEU A 1064 -25.16 -57.08 17.51
N LEU A 1065 -24.37 -56.32 18.27
CA LEU A 1065 -24.56 -56.16 19.71
C LEU A 1065 -25.94 -55.59 20.04
N LEU A 1066 -26.42 -54.61 19.28
CA LEU A 1066 -27.76 -54.02 19.43
C LEU A 1066 -28.90 -55.02 19.20
N ARG A 1067 -28.66 -56.09 18.44
CA ARG A 1067 -29.65 -57.16 18.22
C ARG A 1067 -29.65 -58.21 19.33
N HIS A 1068 -28.69 -58.16 20.25
CA HIS A 1068 -28.62 -59.09 21.38
C HIS A 1068 -29.85 -58.93 22.29
N PRO A 1069 -30.58 -60.01 22.64
CA PRO A 1069 -31.87 -59.92 23.34
C PRO A 1069 -31.77 -59.18 24.68
N VAL A 1070 -30.65 -59.33 25.39
CA VAL A 1070 -30.44 -58.68 26.70
C VAL A 1070 -30.12 -57.19 26.58
N LEU A 1071 -29.41 -56.79 25.52
CA LEU A 1071 -29.15 -55.37 25.26
C LEU A 1071 -30.44 -54.68 24.78
N LYS A 1072 -31.20 -55.35 23.92
CA LYS A 1072 -32.51 -54.89 23.46
C LYS A 1072 -33.49 -54.71 24.62
N ALA A 1073 -33.55 -55.67 25.55
CA ALA A 1073 -34.41 -55.59 26.73
C ALA A 1073 -34.00 -54.51 27.75
N THR A 1074 -32.71 -54.20 27.87
CA THR A 1074 -32.23 -53.09 28.74
C THR A 1074 -32.53 -51.73 28.13
N TRP A 1075 -32.41 -51.58 26.81
CA TRP A 1075 -32.74 -50.33 26.14
C TRP A 1075 -34.25 -50.07 26.07
N GLN A 1076 -35.09 -51.10 25.89
CA GLN A 1076 -36.56 -50.96 25.96
C GLN A 1076 -37.04 -50.50 27.34
N ARG A 1077 -36.25 -50.77 28.39
CA ARG A 1077 -36.51 -50.29 29.75
C ARG A 1077 -36.01 -48.86 30.02
N GLY A 1078 -35.26 -48.25 29.10
CA GLY A 1078 -34.69 -46.91 29.23
C GLY A 1078 -33.21 -46.85 29.66
N GLY A 1079 -32.54 -48.01 29.83
CA GLY A 1079 -31.11 -48.11 30.15
C GLY A 1079 -30.76 -49.17 31.20
N PRO A 1080 -29.46 -49.48 31.39
CA PRO A 1080 -28.99 -50.48 32.36
C PRO A 1080 -29.16 -50.07 33.82
N ASP A 1081 -29.36 -48.77 34.10
CA ASP A 1081 -29.39 -48.18 35.45
C ASP A 1081 -30.82 -47.91 35.98
N ILE A 1082 -31.85 -48.45 35.33
CA ILE A 1082 -33.24 -48.34 35.80
C ILE A 1082 -33.56 -49.59 36.64
N ASP A 1083 -33.57 -49.41 37.96
CA ASP A 1083 -33.92 -50.45 38.94
C ASP A 1083 -35.28 -51.08 38.60
N THR A 1084 -35.32 -52.42 38.54
CA THR A 1084 -36.57 -53.19 38.40
C THR A 1084 -37.45 -53.12 39.64
N ASP A 1085 -36.92 -52.66 40.77
CA ASP A 1085 -37.51 -52.91 42.09
C ASP A 1085 -38.33 -51.72 42.63
N ARG A 1086 -38.43 -50.61 41.90
CA ARG A 1086 -39.22 -49.43 42.34
C ARG A 1086 -40.73 -49.47 42.03
N ALA A 1087 -41.25 -50.59 41.54
CA ALA A 1087 -42.70 -50.78 41.45
C ALA A 1087 -43.36 -51.19 42.79
N SER A 1088 -42.57 -51.42 43.84
CA SER A 1088 -43.08 -51.63 45.20
C SER A 1088 -42.31 -50.81 46.22
N GLU A 1089 -43.07 -50.06 47.02
CA GLU A 1089 -42.69 -49.36 48.25
C GLU A 1089 -42.17 -47.92 48.11
N GLY A 1090 -43.07 -47.00 48.47
CA GLY A 1090 -42.71 -45.63 48.81
C GLY A 1090 -41.89 -45.60 50.09
N SER A 1091 -40.75 -44.90 50.04
CA SER A 1091 -40.21 -44.26 51.22
C SER A 1091 -39.47 -42.99 50.84
N SER A 1092 -39.71 -41.98 51.65
CA SER A 1092 -39.23 -40.61 51.58
C SER A 1092 -37.82 -40.50 52.16
N ASP A 1093 -36.80 -40.26 51.34
CA ASP A 1093 -35.68 -39.36 51.70
C ASP A 1093 -34.72 -39.12 50.51
N PRO A 1094 -34.58 -37.88 50.00
CA PRO A 1094 -33.80 -37.59 48.79
C PRO A 1094 -32.29 -37.35 49.04
N GLY A 1095 -31.78 -37.61 50.26
CA GLY A 1095 -30.47 -37.10 50.71
C GLY A 1095 -29.27 -38.08 50.71
N LYS A 1096 -29.43 -39.37 50.40
CA LYS A 1096 -28.34 -40.38 50.56
C LYS A 1096 -28.03 -41.26 49.35
N ALA A 1097 -28.64 -41.02 48.19
CA ALA A 1097 -28.61 -41.94 47.06
C ALA A 1097 -27.31 -41.95 46.21
N THR A 1098 -26.36 -41.04 46.40
CA THR A 1098 -25.22 -40.87 45.47
C THR A 1098 -23.87 -41.43 45.93
N LYS A 1099 -23.79 -42.16 47.04
CA LYS A 1099 -22.49 -42.68 47.55
C LYS A 1099 -22.36 -44.20 47.63
N GLN A 1100 -23.31 -44.96 47.10
CA GLN A 1100 -23.37 -46.42 47.26
C GLN A 1100 -23.53 -47.19 45.94
N LEU A 1101 -23.09 -46.63 44.80
CA LEU A 1101 -23.20 -47.26 43.48
C LEU A 1101 -21.83 -47.54 42.81
N SER A 1102 -20.74 -47.62 43.59
CA SER A 1102 -19.39 -47.93 43.08
C SER A 1102 -18.80 -49.22 43.66
N SER A 1103 -19.60 -50.12 44.24
CA SER A 1103 -19.10 -51.36 44.83
C SER A 1103 -20.06 -52.54 44.65
N VAL A 1104 -20.46 -52.83 43.41
CA VAL A 1104 -21.09 -54.12 43.08
C VAL A 1104 -20.21 -54.84 42.06
N CYS A 1105 -19.10 -55.35 42.58
CA CYS A 1105 -18.36 -56.51 42.10
C CYS A 1105 -17.53 -56.98 43.30
N ARG A 1106 -18.16 -57.69 44.24
CA ARG A 1106 -17.43 -58.58 45.14
C ARG A 1106 -18.25 -59.81 45.45
N ASP A 1107 -17.56 -60.92 45.16
CA ASP A 1107 -17.74 -62.32 45.52
C ASP A 1107 -18.70 -62.59 46.69
N ASP A 1108 -19.72 -63.41 46.42
CA ASP A 1108 -20.14 -64.57 47.24
C ASP A 1108 -21.59 -64.99 46.88
N LEU A 1109 -21.73 -66.01 46.01
CA LEU A 1109 -22.75 -67.09 46.04
C LEU A 1109 -22.87 -67.82 44.68
N PRO A 1110 -22.81 -69.17 44.64
CA PRO A 1110 -23.12 -69.98 43.46
C PRO A 1110 -24.50 -70.64 43.60
N VAL A 1111 -25.39 -70.52 42.61
CA VAL A 1111 -26.48 -71.51 42.37
C VAL A 1111 -26.76 -71.63 40.86
N PRO A 1112 -27.06 -72.83 40.34
CA PRO A 1112 -26.84 -73.21 38.94
C PRO A 1112 -28.10 -73.28 38.08
N CYS A 1113 -27.84 -73.34 36.77
CA CYS A 1113 -28.63 -73.90 35.67
C CYS A 1113 -29.80 -73.10 35.09
N GLY A 1114 -29.61 -72.64 33.84
CA GLY A 1114 -30.67 -72.59 32.83
C GLY A 1114 -30.79 -71.25 32.11
N THR A 1115 -30.17 -71.14 30.93
CA THR A 1115 -30.20 -70.00 29.99
C THR A 1115 -29.35 -68.78 30.41
N SER A 1116 -28.25 -68.59 29.68
CA SER A 1116 -27.20 -67.61 29.89
C SER A 1116 -27.69 -66.16 29.67
N PHE A 1117 -27.94 -65.44 30.75
CA PHE A 1117 -27.97 -63.98 30.74
C PHE A 1117 -26.52 -63.45 30.90
N PRO A 1118 -26.05 -62.50 30.07
CA PRO A 1118 -24.75 -61.85 30.24
C PRO A 1118 -24.75 -61.02 31.53
N SER A 1119 -23.60 -60.92 32.19
CA SER A 1119 -23.44 -60.15 33.42
C SER A 1119 -23.76 -58.64 33.20
N PRO A 1120 -24.22 -57.89 34.22
CA PRO A 1120 -24.46 -56.44 34.10
C PRO A 1120 -23.24 -55.65 33.57
N CYS A 1121 -22.04 -56.13 33.88
CA CYS A 1121 -20.77 -55.61 33.39
C CYS A 1121 -20.63 -55.76 31.85
N GLU A 1122 -20.97 -56.92 31.29
CA GLU A 1122 -20.92 -57.16 29.84
C GLU A 1122 -21.89 -56.25 29.06
N VAL A 1123 -23.06 -55.97 29.63
CA VAL A 1123 -24.05 -55.02 29.06
C VAL A 1123 -23.50 -53.58 29.11
N ALA A 1124 -22.84 -53.18 30.19
CA ALA A 1124 -22.21 -51.87 30.30
C ALA A 1124 -21.09 -51.68 29.27
N VAL A 1125 -20.22 -52.68 29.10
CA VAL A 1125 -19.13 -52.69 28.10
C VAL A 1125 -19.67 -52.66 26.66
N ALA A 1126 -20.76 -53.39 26.38
CA ALA A 1126 -21.42 -53.35 25.07
C ALA A 1126 -22.00 -51.94 24.76
N ASN A 1127 -22.58 -51.27 25.76
CA ASN A 1127 -23.07 -49.90 25.61
C ASN A 1127 -21.94 -48.88 25.40
N GLU A 1128 -20.82 -49.03 26.12
CA GLU A 1128 -19.62 -48.20 25.92
C GLU A 1128 -19.01 -48.40 24.54
N TYR A 1129 -19.05 -49.63 24.02
CA TYR A 1129 -18.58 -49.91 22.67
C TYR A 1129 -19.40 -49.16 21.61
N ILE A 1130 -20.73 -49.15 21.71
CA ILE A 1130 -21.56 -48.43 20.74
C ILE A 1130 -21.38 -46.91 20.93
N ALA A 1131 -21.28 -46.42 22.17
CA ALA A 1131 -21.00 -45.00 22.46
C ALA A 1131 -19.63 -44.56 21.90
N MET A 1132 -18.62 -45.43 21.94
CA MET A 1132 -17.32 -45.21 21.30
C MET A 1132 -17.45 -44.96 19.79
N ARG A 1133 -18.30 -45.72 19.09
CA ARG A 1133 -18.53 -45.56 17.64
C ARG A 1133 -19.16 -44.21 17.32
N PHE A 1134 -20.19 -43.82 18.06
CA PHE A 1134 -20.78 -42.49 17.94
C PHE A 1134 -19.77 -41.38 18.31
N GLY A 1135 -18.96 -41.58 19.35
CA GLY A 1135 -17.89 -40.67 19.73
C GLY A 1135 -16.80 -40.49 18.66
N ALA A 1136 -16.46 -41.55 17.93
CA ALA A 1136 -15.55 -41.48 16.78
C ALA A 1136 -16.15 -40.64 15.63
N TYR A 1137 -17.45 -40.80 15.36
CA TYR A 1137 -18.16 -39.99 14.36
C TYR A 1137 -18.29 -38.52 14.77
N VAL A 1138 -18.68 -38.22 16.01
CA VAL A 1138 -18.74 -36.85 16.55
C VAL A 1138 -17.36 -36.18 16.46
N ARG A 1139 -16.29 -36.92 16.78
CA ARG A 1139 -14.91 -36.43 16.63
C ARG A 1139 -14.52 -36.15 15.18
N TYR A 1140 -14.95 -37.00 14.25
CA TYR A 1140 -14.74 -36.79 12.83
C TYR A 1140 -15.43 -35.51 12.34
N VAL A 1141 -16.70 -35.30 12.70
CA VAL A 1141 -17.48 -34.11 12.30
C VAL A 1141 -16.91 -32.83 12.95
N THR A 1142 -16.49 -32.88 14.21
CA THR A 1142 -15.83 -31.73 14.87
C THR A 1142 -14.46 -31.42 14.28
N LEU A 1143 -13.72 -32.42 13.76
CA LEU A 1143 -12.50 -32.18 12.99
C LEU A 1143 -12.79 -31.45 11.66
N GLN A 1144 -13.90 -31.81 10.99
CA GLN A 1144 -14.36 -31.09 9.80
C GLN A 1144 -14.74 -29.64 10.12
N LEU A 1145 -15.45 -29.40 11.23
CA LEU A 1145 -15.77 -28.04 11.71
C LEU A 1145 -14.50 -27.22 12.01
N LYS A 1146 -13.50 -27.83 12.67
CA LYS A 1146 -12.20 -27.17 12.92
C LYS A 1146 -11.48 -26.80 11.63
N ASN A 1147 -11.47 -27.70 10.63
CA ASN A 1147 -10.85 -27.45 9.33
C ASN A 1147 -11.49 -26.22 8.63
N LEU A 1148 -12.82 -26.13 8.63
CA LEU A 1148 -13.54 -24.97 8.09
C LEU A 1148 -13.22 -23.67 8.85
N MET A 1149 -13.14 -23.76 10.18
CA MET A 1149 -12.80 -22.62 11.04
C MET A 1149 -11.40 -22.05 10.77
N THR A 1150 -10.42 -22.90 10.46
CA THR A 1150 -9.07 -22.42 10.12
C THR A 1150 -9.03 -21.58 8.84
N PHE A 1151 -9.85 -21.91 7.84
CA PHE A 1151 -9.99 -21.07 6.66
C PHE A 1151 -10.66 -19.74 7.00
N MET A 1152 -11.76 -19.76 7.75
CA MET A 1152 -12.49 -18.54 8.08
C MET A 1152 -11.60 -17.52 8.83
N SER A 1153 -10.64 -17.98 9.62
CA SER A 1153 -9.66 -17.11 10.28
C SER A 1153 -8.59 -16.59 9.31
N MET A 1154 -7.86 -17.49 8.64
CA MET A 1154 -6.73 -17.11 7.77
C MET A 1154 -7.18 -16.40 6.49
N GLY A 1155 -8.23 -16.89 5.83
CA GLY A 1155 -8.78 -16.31 4.61
C GLY A 1155 -9.37 -14.91 4.85
N LEU A 1156 -10.06 -14.71 5.99
CA LEU A 1156 -10.56 -13.38 6.36
C LEU A 1156 -9.41 -12.43 6.70
N PHE A 1157 -8.39 -12.89 7.44
CA PHE A 1157 -7.19 -12.10 7.72
C PHE A 1157 -6.50 -11.63 6.43
N LEU A 1158 -6.25 -12.55 5.48
CA LEU A 1158 -5.62 -12.20 4.20
C LEU A 1158 -6.47 -11.22 3.38
N LEU A 1159 -7.79 -11.38 3.40
CA LEU A 1159 -8.71 -10.46 2.72
C LEU A 1159 -8.72 -9.06 3.36
N LEU A 1160 -8.64 -8.98 4.70
CA LEU A 1160 -8.57 -7.72 5.42
C LEU A 1160 -7.26 -6.99 5.12
N VAL A 1161 -6.12 -7.71 5.13
CA VAL A 1161 -4.83 -7.11 4.77
C VAL A 1161 -4.83 -6.67 3.32
N ALA A 1162 -5.42 -7.45 2.40
CA ALA A 1162 -5.57 -7.06 1.00
C ALA A 1162 -6.35 -5.76 0.80
N ALA A 1163 -7.39 -5.53 1.61
CA ALA A 1163 -8.23 -4.33 1.51
C ALA A 1163 -7.54 -3.06 2.02
N VAL A 1164 -6.51 -3.19 2.86
CA VAL A 1164 -5.76 -2.06 3.45
C VAL A 1164 -4.40 -1.86 2.77
N SER A 1165 -3.92 -2.84 1.99
CA SER A 1165 -2.59 -2.79 1.36
C SER A 1165 -2.49 -1.87 0.14
N TYR A 1166 -3.58 -1.22 -0.27
CA TYR A 1166 -3.64 -0.35 -1.45
C TYR A 1166 -4.59 0.82 -1.20
N PRO A 1167 -4.27 2.04 -1.65
CA PRO A 1167 -5.07 3.25 -1.42
C PRO A 1167 -6.33 3.31 -2.30
N PHE A 1168 -7.31 2.45 -2.01
CA PHE A 1168 -8.65 2.51 -2.61
C PHE A 1168 -9.32 3.86 -2.31
N GLN A 1169 -10.25 4.28 -3.16
CA GLN A 1169 -10.90 5.60 -3.03
C GLN A 1169 -11.82 5.73 -1.80
N GLU A 1170 -12.41 4.63 -1.33
CA GLU A 1170 -13.43 4.62 -0.27
C GLU A 1170 -12.96 3.83 0.98
N PRO A 1171 -11.80 4.19 1.59
CA PRO A 1171 -11.15 3.38 2.62
C PRO A 1171 -12.01 3.23 3.88
N GLN A 1172 -12.75 4.27 4.26
CA GLN A 1172 -13.61 4.24 5.45
C GLN A 1172 -14.82 3.32 5.25
N ASN A 1173 -15.46 3.37 4.08
CA ASN A 1173 -16.60 2.52 3.76
C ASN A 1173 -16.18 1.05 3.63
N ILE A 1174 -14.99 0.78 3.08
CA ILE A 1174 -14.36 -0.54 3.10
C ILE A 1174 -14.19 -1.02 4.54
N ALA A 1175 -13.56 -0.20 5.40
CA ALA A 1175 -13.26 -0.57 6.79
C ALA A 1175 -14.53 -0.89 7.60
N TRP A 1176 -15.58 -0.06 7.51
CA TRP A 1176 -16.86 -0.33 8.17
C TRP A 1176 -17.55 -1.59 7.64
N SER A 1177 -17.56 -1.79 6.32
CA SER A 1177 -18.11 -3.00 5.70
C SER A 1177 -17.40 -4.25 6.22
N LEU A 1178 -16.07 -4.19 6.33
CA LEU A 1178 -15.25 -5.28 6.86
C LEU A 1178 -15.52 -5.54 8.33
N ILE A 1179 -15.66 -4.51 9.18
CA ILE A 1179 -16.03 -4.68 10.60
C ILE A 1179 -17.38 -5.39 10.73
N VAL A 1180 -18.38 -4.97 9.97
CA VAL A 1180 -19.71 -5.61 9.99
C VAL A 1180 -19.61 -7.08 9.58
N ILE A 1181 -18.83 -7.38 8.54
CA ILE A 1181 -18.58 -8.76 8.09
C ILE A 1181 -17.87 -9.57 9.18
N VAL A 1182 -16.81 -9.05 9.79
CA VAL A 1182 -16.09 -9.72 10.89
C VAL A 1182 -17.04 -9.98 12.07
N ALA A 1183 -17.86 -9.00 12.45
CA ALA A 1183 -18.83 -9.13 13.54
C ALA A 1183 -19.87 -10.23 13.26
N ILE A 1184 -20.44 -10.28 12.05
CA ILE A 1184 -21.39 -11.33 11.63
C ILE A 1184 -20.73 -12.71 11.68
N LEU A 1185 -19.51 -12.83 11.15
CA LEU A 1185 -18.79 -14.10 11.11
C LEU A 1185 -18.47 -14.61 12.52
N LEU A 1186 -17.94 -13.74 13.39
CA LEU A 1186 -17.63 -14.07 14.77
C LEU A 1186 -18.86 -14.36 15.61
N PHE A 1187 -19.98 -13.69 15.35
CA PHE A 1187 -21.25 -14.05 16.00
C PHE A 1187 -21.67 -15.48 15.64
N GLY A 1188 -21.61 -15.86 14.37
CA GLY A 1188 -21.90 -17.23 13.95
C GLY A 1188 -20.95 -18.26 14.55
N ILE A 1189 -19.65 -17.99 14.52
CA ILE A 1189 -18.64 -18.89 15.12
C ILE A 1189 -18.85 -18.99 16.64
N GLY A 1190 -19.06 -17.86 17.31
CA GLY A 1190 -19.27 -17.77 18.74
C GLY A 1190 -20.52 -18.50 19.21
N THR A 1191 -21.63 -18.39 18.47
CA THR A 1191 -22.87 -19.12 18.80
C THR A 1191 -22.66 -20.63 18.69
N VAL A 1192 -21.94 -21.11 17.67
CA VAL A 1192 -21.59 -22.54 17.55
C VAL A 1192 -20.71 -22.99 18.70
N LEU A 1193 -19.64 -22.25 19.02
CA LEU A 1193 -18.74 -22.58 20.13
C LEU A 1193 -19.45 -22.59 21.49
N LEU A 1194 -20.32 -21.62 21.75
CA LEU A 1194 -21.13 -21.59 22.98
C LEU A 1194 -22.09 -22.78 23.06
N GLN A 1195 -22.71 -23.16 21.94
CA GLN A 1195 -23.60 -24.30 21.90
C GLN A 1195 -22.83 -25.63 22.06
N MET A 1196 -21.63 -25.73 21.49
CA MET A 1196 -20.73 -26.88 21.67
C MET A 1196 -20.32 -27.06 23.13
N ASP A 1197 -19.92 -25.98 23.80
CA ASP A 1197 -19.51 -26.04 25.21
C ASP A 1197 -20.69 -26.39 26.13
N ARG A 1198 -21.93 -26.00 25.77
CA ARG A 1198 -23.14 -26.28 26.56
C ARG A 1198 -23.74 -27.66 26.34
N ASP A 1199 -23.37 -28.37 25.27
CA ASP A 1199 -23.98 -29.65 24.91
C ASP A 1199 -23.70 -30.73 25.97
N SER A 1200 -24.75 -31.48 26.35
CA SER A 1200 -24.69 -32.46 27.43
C SER A 1200 -23.86 -33.70 27.07
N ILE A 1201 -23.93 -34.19 25.82
CA ILE A 1201 -23.16 -35.36 25.37
C ILE A 1201 -21.69 -34.99 25.24
N LEU A 1202 -21.39 -33.83 24.64
CA LEU A 1202 -20.00 -33.35 24.53
C LEU A 1202 -19.38 -33.10 25.91
N SER A 1203 -20.18 -32.61 26.86
CA SER A 1203 -19.77 -32.41 28.25
C SER A 1203 -19.46 -33.72 28.98
N ARG A 1204 -20.32 -34.74 28.81
CA ARG A 1204 -20.09 -36.09 29.36
C ARG A 1204 -18.81 -36.72 28.80
N MET A 1205 -18.54 -36.57 27.49
CA MET A 1205 -17.32 -37.08 26.86
C MET A 1205 -16.04 -36.36 27.34
N SER A 1206 -16.16 -35.09 27.73
CA SER A 1206 -15.03 -34.24 28.11
C SER A 1206 -14.86 -34.07 29.62
N GLU A 1207 -15.70 -34.72 30.43
CA GLU A 1207 -15.78 -34.57 31.89
C GLU A 1207 -15.92 -33.09 32.34
N THR A 1208 -16.77 -32.34 31.65
CA THR A 1208 -17.14 -30.96 32.02
C THR A 1208 -18.57 -30.91 32.57
N PRO A 1209 -18.88 -29.96 33.47
CA PRO A 1209 -20.24 -29.80 33.99
C PRO A 1209 -21.21 -29.47 32.83
N PRO A 1210 -22.30 -30.25 32.65
CA PRO A 1210 -23.23 -30.06 31.53
C PRO A 1210 -23.97 -28.72 31.66
N GLY A 1211 -24.12 -28.00 30.54
CA GLY A 1211 -24.80 -26.70 30.49
C GLY A 1211 -23.97 -25.50 30.97
N GLU A 1212 -22.78 -25.70 31.53
CA GLU A 1212 -21.89 -24.63 31.98
C GLU A 1212 -20.81 -24.29 30.94
N VAL A 1213 -20.54 -22.99 30.75
CA VAL A 1213 -19.49 -22.50 29.85
C VAL A 1213 -18.28 -22.05 30.67
N LYS A 1214 -17.11 -22.65 30.41
CA LYS A 1214 -15.83 -22.17 30.96
C LYS A 1214 -15.42 -20.87 30.26
N ARG A 1215 -15.87 -19.73 30.78
CA ARG A 1215 -15.69 -18.38 30.17
C ARG A 1215 -14.26 -18.12 29.69
N GLY A 1216 -13.24 -18.45 30.46
CA GLY A 1216 -11.84 -18.24 30.09
C GLY A 1216 -11.37 -19.06 28.87
N ALA A 1217 -11.76 -20.34 28.79
CA ALA A 1217 -11.42 -21.19 27.64
C ALA A 1217 -12.17 -20.75 26.38
N PHE A 1218 -13.45 -20.39 26.53
CA PHE A 1218 -14.27 -19.84 25.46
C PHE A 1218 -13.66 -18.55 24.88
N LEU A 1219 -13.25 -17.61 25.73
CA LEU A 1219 -12.58 -16.37 25.32
C LEU A 1219 -11.28 -16.64 24.56
N LEU A 1220 -10.47 -17.58 25.04
CA LEU A 1220 -9.20 -17.93 24.40
C LEU A 1220 -9.40 -18.59 23.02
N HIS A 1221 -10.44 -19.42 22.87
CA HIS A 1221 -10.83 -19.97 21.57
C HIS A 1221 -11.33 -18.88 20.61
N MET A 1222 -12.18 -17.96 21.10
CA MET A 1222 -12.65 -16.84 20.29
C MET A 1222 -11.50 -15.95 19.84
N LEU A 1223 -10.54 -15.67 20.73
CA LEU A 1223 -9.35 -14.87 20.41
C LEU A 1223 -8.43 -15.59 19.42
N SER A 1224 -8.30 -16.92 19.50
CA SER A 1224 -7.49 -17.68 18.55
C SER A 1224 -8.02 -17.66 17.11
N VAL A 1225 -9.34 -17.49 16.95
CA VAL A 1225 -10.01 -17.53 15.64
C VAL A 1225 -10.26 -16.11 15.11
N GLY A 1226 -10.73 -15.22 15.98
CA GLY A 1226 -11.12 -13.86 15.63
C GLY A 1226 -10.12 -12.78 16.00
N GLY A 1227 -9.10 -13.08 16.81
CA GLY A 1227 -8.15 -12.07 17.31
C GLY A 1227 -7.42 -11.35 16.19
N LEU A 1228 -6.83 -12.09 15.24
CA LEU A 1228 -6.15 -11.52 14.07
C LEU A 1228 -7.11 -10.70 13.19
N PRO A 1229 -8.24 -11.25 12.68
CA PRO A 1229 -9.18 -10.47 11.89
C PRO A 1229 -9.74 -9.21 12.58
N VAL A 1230 -10.06 -9.29 13.87
CA VAL A 1230 -10.58 -8.13 14.63
C VAL A 1230 -9.50 -7.07 14.76
N LEU A 1231 -8.28 -7.48 15.09
CA LEU A 1231 -7.15 -6.56 15.21
C LEU A 1231 -6.85 -5.86 13.89
N THR A 1232 -6.89 -6.59 12.76
CA THR A 1232 -6.71 -6.02 11.43
C THR A 1232 -7.86 -5.09 11.02
N ALA A 1233 -9.11 -5.46 11.33
CA ALA A 1233 -10.26 -4.60 11.05
C ALA A 1233 -10.23 -3.32 11.90
N LEU A 1234 -9.79 -3.42 13.17
CA LEU A 1234 -9.60 -2.26 14.04
C LEU A 1234 -8.45 -1.37 13.56
N SER A 1235 -7.34 -1.94 13.07
CA SER A 1235 -6.26 -1.13 12.49
C SER A 1235 -6.69 -0.37 11.24
N ALA A 1236 -7.66 -0.87 10.48
CA ALA A 1236 -8.21 -0.19 9.30
C ALA A 1236 -9.06 1.05 9.66
N VAL A 1237 -9.67 1.08 10.84
CA VAL A 1237 -10.47 2.22 11.32
C VAL A 1237 -9.67 3.17 12.20
N PHE A 1238 -8.70 2.63 12.94
CA PHE A 1238 -7.83 3.40 13.82
C PHE A 1238 -6.38 3.29 13.33
N PRO A 1239 -5.92 4.22 12.47
CA PRO A 1239 -4.55 4.24 11.95
C PRO A 1239 -3.50 4.20 13.06
N SER A 1240 -3.79 4.78 14.24
CA SER A 1240 -2.90 4.72 15.41
C SER A 1240 -2.65 3.30 15.91
N MET A 1241 -3.64 2.40 15.82
CA MET A 1241 -3.45 0.98 16.14
C MET A 1241 -2.69 0.25 15.01
N GLY A 1242 -2.92 0.65 13.76
CA GLY A 1242 -2.20 0.14 12.59
C GLY A 1242 -0.70 0.43 12.64
N ASN A 1243 -0.30 1.65 12.97
CA ASN A 1243 1.11 2.03 13.06
C ASN A 1243 1.86 1.20 14.11
N VAL A 1244 1.21 0.89 15.25
CA VAL A 1244 1.78 -0.03 16.24
C VAL A 1244 1.85 -1.47 15.72
N LEU A 1245 0.85 -1.90 14.94
CA LEU A 1245 0.79 -3.25 14.36
C LEU A 1245 1.66 -3.47 13.12
N PHE A 1246 2.17 -2.41 12.49
CA PHE A 1246 3.06 -2.55 11.34
C PHE A 1246 4.47 -2.03 11.60
N SER A 1247 4.71 -1.24 12.66
CA SER A 1247 6.05 -0.71 13.01
C SER A 1247 7.15 -1.77 13.19
N TRP A 1248 6.82 -2.93 13.76
CA TRP A 1248 7.67 -4.12 13.87
C TRP A 1248 7.93 -4.86 12.55
N ILE A 1249 7.07 -4.72 11.54
CA ILE A 1249 7.23 -5.37 10.21
C ILE A 1249 7.88 -4.39 9.20
N GLN A 1250 7.63 -3.10 9.37
CA GLN A 1250 8.06 -2.03 8.47
C GLN A 1250 9.58 -2.01 8.23
N PRO A 1251 10.47 -2.12 9.23
CA PRO A 1251 11.92 -2.18 9.01
C PRO A 1251 12.36 -3.35 8.12
N MET A 1252 11.68 -4.50 8.24
CA MET A 1252 11.94 -5.65 7.39
C MET A 1252 11.47 -5.41 5.95
N LEU A 1253 10.31 -4.77 5.76
CA LEU A 1253 9.82 -4.41 4.43
C LEU A 1253 10.71 -3.36 3.77
N THR A 1254 11.16 -2.34 4.51
CA THR A 1254 12.05 -1.29 3.99
C THR A 1254 13.43 -1.82 3.66
N ALA A 1255 13.95 -2.81 4.40
CA ALA A 1255 15.24 -3.45 4.09
C ALA A 1255 15.19 -4.42 2.88
N LEU A 1256 13.98 -4.83 2.47
CA LEU A 1256 13.74 -5.73 1.33
C LEU A 1256 13.23 -5.00 0.08
N HIS A 1257 12.76 -3.76 0.25
CA HIS A 1257 12.51 -2.80 -0.81
C HIS A 1257 13.83 -2.21 -1.29
#